data_AF-A0A4P8SMT7-F1
#
_entry.id   AF-A0A4P8SMT7-F1
#
_cell.length_a   1.000
_cell.length_b   1.000
_cell.length_c   1.000
_cell.angle_alpha   90.00
_cell.angle_beta   90.00
_cell.angle_gamma   90.00
#
_symmetry.space_group_name_H-M   'P 1'
#
loop_
_entity.id
_entity.type
_entity.pdbx_description
1 polymer ?
#
loop_
_entity_poly.entity_id
_entity_poly.type
_entity_poly.pdbx_seq_one_letter_code
_entity_poly.pdbx_strand_id
1 'polypeptide(L)'
;MPHPDTQPDEILRARTLLLTRRFAKLDEWLLMQMRGWQSHSDPRSPYGVVMSMETLFSGGELDAAGRLELLQEWVLHSPTSYHARVLLGMFWHEQAWAIRSQGDEAEMPDSQWLGAQLCCDHAVLALLDAVACHPRPTHAFRHLMTLSGGFGEPYWLRALFAGEVPLPLHQKFKLENNPLWAEGVSWLHRLGAAAPSVWPSQLPASLPPREEAEAPVDYWLRLALAVRPGDSGTLESWLVFQTPAWGGDQARMEEVVEGPLMAAFEEETRQRFRAEALLAALAGDVAEPESDRATQLQQRLAEVLAADLAPALRWRLLEAAAPCLAYWQDDDAAGLACYAEMLPLCPEATPSPFATLFISRAVLASGVEDEHGVLASLLQRACAFPSDALLAAFAACASAHGLYGVPENLRLSASLMDYAASLLAADGAREQTEQQQITLAHDMALHGDLNAAHTMLLGMALRGSALHSYELYLFYRNAWHEDVPEALQSAHGAMQAAGRAAEAGMVPAMFAYANALREGSGGEPDYAGAMRWYQQAIAGGDLHARYWRATWALEAGPEADRRQAVDQWLPEIIRDEESRTRAEAAWSLGMAWLNGLGCDRNRYMAQRLFELALSLNPAFDEARSALEGLSTTLRGRMALWQDKRKLSDSQALESVGLRGEAP
;
A
#
# COMPACT_ATOMS: atom_id res chain seq x y z
N MET A 1 -5.70 23.09 28.32
CA MET A 1 -6.65 23.46 29.40
C MET A 1 -8.04 23.62 28.78
N PRO A 2 -9.11 22.94 29.25
CA PRO A 2 -10.43 23.06 28.64
C PRO A 2 -11.16 24.29 29.22
N HIS A 3 -11.74 25.13 28.38
CA HIS A 3 -12.63 26.21 28.82
C HIS A 3 -13.88 26.28 27.93
N PRO A 4 -15.04 25.71 28.35
CA PRO A 4 -16.22 25.61 27.49
C PRO A 4 -17.52 26.26 28.03
N ASP A 5 -17.49 27.36 28.79
CA ASP A 5 -18.75 27.91 29.35
C ASP A 5 -19.38 29.08 28.55
N THR A 6 -18.71 29.66 27.54
CA THR A 6 -19.28 30.79 26.75
C THR A 6 -19.28 30.58 25.23
N GLN A 7 -18.55 29.60 24.72
CA GLN A 7 -18.49 29.29 23.28
C GLN A 7 -19.81 28.72 22.71
N PRO A 8 -20.60 27.88 23.42
CA PRO A 8 -21.85 27.35 22.90
C PRO A 8 -22.89 28.44 22.59
N ASP A 9 -22.92 29.49 23.43
CA ASP A 9 -23.91 30.57 23.33
C ASP A 9 -23.64 31.51 22.14
N GLU A 10 -22.37 31.84 21.85
CA GLU A 10 -22.02 32.71 20.72
C GLU A 10 -22.16 32.00 19.37
N ILE A 11 -21.87 30.69 19.30
CA ILE A 11 -22.16 29.87 18.10
C ILE A 11 -23.68 29.84 17.86
N LEU A 12 -24.47 29.55 18.90
CA LEU A 12 -25.93 29.52 18.79
C LEU A 12 -26.50 30.88 18.36
N ARG A 13 -25.94 31.98 18.88
CA ARG A 13 -26.30 33.35 18.48
C ARG A 13 -26.04 33.60 16.99
N ALA A 14 -24.83 33.29 16.51
CA ALA A 14 -24.47 33.48 15.11
C ALA A 14 -25.39 32.69 14.17
N ARG A 15 -25.63 31.42 14.50
CA ARG A 15 -26.56 30.53 13.77
C ARG A 15 -27.97 31.06 13.75
N THR A 16 -28.48 31.50 14.92
CA THR A 16 -29.83 32.07 15.02
C THR A 16 -29.98 33.31 14.15
N LEU A 17 -29.00 34.21 14.15
CA LEU A 17 -29.04 35.42 13.32
C LEU A 17 -28.99 35.07 11.81
N LEU A 18 -28.17 34.09 11.43
CA LEU A 18 -28.05 33.61 10.05
C LEU A 18 -29.36 32.98 9.55
N LEU A 19 -29.88 31.98 10.27
CA LEU A 19 -31.09 31.25 9.89
C LEU A 19 -32.35 32.13 9.91
N THR A 20 -32.39 33.15 10.77
CA THR A 20 -33.47 34.14 10.82
C THR A 20 -33.28 35.33 9.88
N ARG A 21 -32.29 35.28 8.96
CA ARG A 21 -32.01 36.31 7.94
C ARG A 21 -31.74 37.70 8.53
N ARG A 22 -31.20 37.76 9.75
CA ARG A 22 -30.81 39.01 10.41
C ARG A 22 -29.37 39.38 10.02
N PHE A 23 -29.12 39.42 8.71
CA PHE A 23 -27.80 39.57 8.11
C PHE A 23 -27.02 40.79 8.60
N ALA A 24 -27.63 41.97 8.62
CA ALA A 24 -26.96 43.19 9.08
C ALA A 24 -26.48 43.10 10.54
N LYS A 25 -27.29 42.47 11.42
CA LYS A 25 -26.92 42.27 12.84
C LYS A 25 -25.82 41.23 12.99
N LEU A 26 -25.83 40.19 12.15
CA LEU A 26 -24.78 39.19 12.12
C LEU A 26 -23.46 39.80 11.66
N ASP A 27 -23.47 40.59 10.58
CA ASP A 27 -22.29 41.27 10.06
C ASP A 27 -21.67 42.24 11.07
N GLU A 28 -22.49 43.08 11.71
CA GLU A 28 -22.02 44.02 12.73
C GLU A 28 -21.34 43.29 13.88
N TRP A 29 -21.95 42.20 14.36
CA TRP A 29 -21.39 41.39 15.43
C TRP A 29 -20.10 40.67 15.01
N LEU A 30 -20.06 40.07 13.81
CA LEU A 30 -18.86 39.42 13.28
C LEU A 30 -17.71 40.41 13.09
N LEU A 31 -17.98 41.62 12.58
CA LEU A 31 -16.97 42.69 12.45
C LEU A 31 -16.38 43.09 13.81
N MET A 32 -17.20 43.13 14.86
CA MET A 32 -16.72 43.41 16.22
C MET A 32 -15.76 42.31 16.70
N GLN A 33 -16.15 41.04 16.53
CA GLN A 33 -15.34 39.90 16.95
C GLN A 33 -14.03 39.81 16.14
N MET A 34 -14.09 40.05 14.82
CA MET A 34 -12.95 40.04 13.91
C MET A 34 -11.82 40.98 14.36
N ARG A 35 -12.15 42.19 14.83
CA ARG A 35 -11.13 43.17 15.24
C ARG A 35 -10.31 42.70 16.44
N GLY A 36 -10.99 42.15 17.46
CA GLY A 36 -10.33 41.60 18.65
C GLY A 36 -9.46 40.39 18.30
N TRP A 37 -10.00 39.51 17.45
CA TRP A 37 -9.29 38.37 16.92
C TRP A 37 -8.03 38.79 16.14
N GLN A 38 -8.14 39.57 15.07
CA GLN A 38 -7.03 39.96 14.18
C GLN A 38 -5.86 40.67 14.88
N SER A 39 -6.16 41.45 15.92
CA SER A 39 -5.15 42.21 16.65
C SER A 39 -4.50 41.42 17.80
N HIS A 40 -4.92 40.18 18.04
CA HIS A 40 -4.56 39.39 19.24
C HIS A 40 -4.89 40.10 20.56
N SER A 41 -5.77 41.12 20.53
CA SER A 41 -6.16 41.88 21.73
C SER A 41 -7.24 41.18 22.55
N ASP A 42 -7.98 40.27 21.92
CA ASP A 42 -8.94 39.41 22.61
C ASP A 42 -8.66 37.92 22.31
N PRO A 43 -7.89 37.24 23.17
CA PRO A 43 -7.62 35.81 23.05
C PRO A 43 -8.88 34.93 23.16
N ARG A 44 -10.00 35.48 23.68
CA ARG A 44 -11.27 34.75 23.84
C ARG A 44 -12.22 34.97 22.68
N SER A 45 -11.81 35.72 21.65
CA SER A 45 -12.68 35.99 20.52
C SER A 45 -13.13 34.68 19.86
N PRO A 46 -14.45 34.41 19.76
CA PRO A 46 -14.98 33.21 19.13
C PRO A 46 -14.87 33.27 17.59
N TYR A 47 -14.37 34.37 17.02
CA TYR A 47 -14.44 34.66 15.59
C TYR A 47 -13.88 33.53 14.72
N GLY A 48 -12.69 33.00 15.04
CA GLY A 48 -12.07 31.95 14.25
C GLY A 48 -12.86 30.64 14.23
N VAL A 49 -13.56 30.32 15.33
CA VAL A 49 -14.43 29.13 15.43
C VAL A 49 -15.75 29.38 14.72
N VAL A 50 -16.34 30.57 14.90
CA VAL A 50 -17.63 30.93 14.31
C VAL A 50 -17.55 31.11 12.80
N MET A 51 -16.43 31.60 12.26
CA MET A 51 -16.19 31.72 10.82
C MET A 51 -15.77 30.37 10.20
N SER A 52 -16.62 29.36 10.40
CA SER A 52 -16.51 28.02 9.84
C SER A 52 -17.88 27.56 9.33
N MET A 53 -17.90 26.95 8.14
CA MET A 53 -19.10 26.36 7.55
C MET A 53 -19.66 25.24 8.44
N GLU A 54 -18.80 24.38 8.97
CA GLU A 54 -19.19 23.31 9.88
C GLU A 54 -19.91 23.88 11.12
N THR A 55 -19.34 24.93 11.72
CA THR A 55 -19.89 25.52 12.95
C THR A 55 -21.23 26.22 12.70
N LEU A 56 -21.37 26.97 11.60
CA LEU A 56 -22.60 27.72 11.31
C LEU A 56 -23.75 26.83 10.79
N PHE A 57 -23.44 25.67 10.20
CA PHE A 57 -24.44 24.79 9.58
C PHE A 57 -24.52 23.39 10.22
N SER A 58 -24.06 23.21 11.47
CA SER A 58 -23.95 21.90 12.13
C SER A 58 -25.27 21.20 12.47
N GLY A 59 -26.43 21.87 12.46
CA GLY A 59 -27.70 21.30 12.93
C GLY A 59 -28.52 20.57 11.87
N GLY A 60 -27.96 20.32 10.69
CA GLY A 60 -28.65 19.59 9.61
C GLY A 60 -29.91 20.28 9.08
N GLU A 61 -30.13 21.56 9.41
CA GLU A 61 -31.35 22.28 9.04
C GLU A 61 -31.45 22.56 7.53
N LEU A 62 -30.30 22.62 6.85
CA LEU A 62 -30.18 22.92 5.43
C LEU A 62 -29.23 21.93 4.75
N ASP A 63 -29.66 21.44 3.59
CA ASP A 63 -28.81 20.72 2.64
C ASP A 63 -27.87 21.69 1.88
N ALA A 64 -27.00 21.18 1.02
CA ALA A 64 -26.01 22.01 0.32
C ALA A 64 -26.67 23.11 -0.55
N ALA A 65 -27.78 22.80 -1.21
CA ALA A 65 -28.52 23.77 -2.02
C ALA A 65 -29.14 24.88 -1.15
N GLY A 66 -29.77 24.53 -0.03
CA GLY A 66 -30.35 25.50 0.90
C GLY A 66 -29.29 26.38 1.58
N ARG A 67 -28.09 25.83 1.86
CA ARG A 67 -26.95 26.62 2.36
C ARG A 67 -26.47 27.63 1.33
N LEU A 68 -26.33 27.21 0.06
CA LEU A 68 -25.94 28.09 -1.02
C LEU A 68 -26.96 29.23 -1.22
N GLU A 69 -28.25 28.91 -1.25
CA GLU A 69 -29.32 29.90 -1.38
C GLU A 69 -29.27 30.95 -0.26
N LEU A 70 -29.11 30.51 1.00
CA LEU A 70 -29.03 31.42 2.14
C LEU A 70 -27.81 32.35 2.07
N LEU A 71 -26.64 31.83 1.67
CA LEU A 71 -25.42 32.63 1.52
C LEU A 71 -25.54 33.62 0.36
N GLN A 72 -26.13 33.21 -0.76
CA GLN A 72 -26.43 34.11 -1.89
C GLN A 72 -27.44 35.19 -1.50
N GLU A 73 -28.46 34.85 -0.71
CA GLU A 73 -29.43 35.80 -0.16
C GLU A 73 -28.73 36.84 0.73
N TRP A 74 -27.78 36.41 1.57
CA TRP A 74 -26.99 37.33 2.39
C TRP A 74 -26.15 38.28 1.53
N VAL A 75 -25.41 37.77 0.53
CA VAL A 75 -24.62 38.61 -0.38
C VAL A 75 -25.52 39.60 -1.15
N LEU A 76 -26.71 39.18 -1.57
CA LEU A 76 -27.66 40.06 -2.27
C LEU A 76 -28.15 41.20 -1.37
N HIS A 77 -28.48 40.92 -0.10
CA HIS A 77 -28.94 41.92 0.86
C HIS A 77 -27.82 42.80 1.40
N SER A 78 -26.59 42.29 1.46
CA SER A 78 -25.41 42.99 1.98
C SER A 78 -24.21 42.84 1.02
N PRO A 79 -24.21 43.51 -0.15
CA PRO A 79 -23.16 43.32 -1.18
C PRO A 79 -21.74 43.72 -0.74
N THR A 80 -21.62 44.54 0.31
CA THR A 80 -20.35 44.96 0.90
C THR A 80 -19.95 44.12 2.11
N SER A 81 -20.70 43.06 2.44
CA SER A 81 -20.36 42.15 3.53
C SER A 81 -19.14 41.31 3.17
N TYR A 82 -18.08 41.49 3.94
CA TYR A 82 -16.90 40.63 3.89
C TYR A 82 -17.24 39.18 4.31
N HIS A 83 -18.01 39.01 5.39
CA HIS A 83 -18.30 37.69 5.95
C HIS A 83 -19.17 36.84 5.04
N ALA A 84 -20.21 37.43 4.44
CA ALA A 84 -21.07 36.73 3.50
C ALA A 84 -20.28 36.20 2.30
N ARG A 85 -19.38 37.03 1.75
CA ARG A 85 -18.53 36.67 0.60
C ARG A 85 -17.48 35.62 0.95
N VAL A 86 -16.85 35.72 2.13
CA VAL A 86 -15.93 34.68 2.62
C VAL A 86 -16.65 33.34 2.81
N LEU A 87 -17.81 33.32 3.47
CA LEU A 87 -18.57 32.10 3.71
C LEU A 87 -19.08 31.48 2.40
N LEU A 88 -19.50 32.31 1.45
CA LEU A 88 -19.82 31.85 0.10
C LEU A 88 -18.60 31.21 -0.59
N GLY A 89 -17.43 31.83 -0.47
CA GLY A 89 -16.17 31.26 -0.96
C GLY A 89 -15.79 29.95 -0.30
N MET A 90 -15.93 29.85 1.04
CA MET A 90 -15.70 28.64 1.82
C MET A 90 -16.65 27.52 1.40
N PHE A 91 -17.95 27.81 1.22
CA PHE A 91 -18.92 26.85 0.73
C PHE A 91 -18.48 26.24 -0.60
N TRP A 92 -18.12 27.08 -1.58
CA TRP A 92 -17.68 26.60 -2.89
C TRP A 92 -16.37 25.82 -2.84
N HIS A 93 -15.45 26.23 -1.97
CA HIS A 93 -14.20 25.50 -1.72
C HIS A 93 -14.47 24.11 -1.13
N GLU A 94 -15.38 23.97 -0.17
CA GLU A 94 -15.80 22.66 0.35
C GLU A 94 -16.46 21.80 -0.73
N GLN A 95 -17.29 22.39 -1.60
CA GLN A 95 -17.90 21.65 -2.72
C GLN A 95 -16.85 21.17 -3.72
N ALA A 96 -15.82 21.97 -4.00
CA ALA A 96 -14.72 21.55 -4.87
C ALA A 96 -14.00 20.31 -4.30
N TRP A 97 -13.70 20.30 -3.00
CA TRP A 97 -13.12 19.14 -2.32
C TRP A 97 -14.07 17.95 -2.26
N ALA A 98 -15.35 18.18 -1.99
CA ALA A 98 -16.35 17.12 -1.95
C ALA A 98 -16.54 16.45 -3.32
N ILE A 99 -16.40 17.19 -4.42
CA ILE A 99 -16.41 16.63 -5.78
C ILE A 99 -15.10 15.90 -6.06
N ARG A 100 -13.94 16.50 -5.75
CA ARG A 100 -12.63 15.89 -6.02
C ARG A 100 -12.42 14.59 -5.24
N SER A 101 -12.89 14.52 -4.00
CA SER A 101 -12.66 13.39 -3.10
C SER A 101 -13.64 12.22 -3.28
N GLN A 102 -14.46 12.23 -4.34
CA GLN A 102 -15.37 11.13 -4.67
C GLN A 102 -14.70 10.09 -5.55
N GLY A 103 -14.65 8.84 -5.08
CA GLY A 103 -14.07 7.73 -5.83
C GLY A 103 -12.55 7.69 -5.77
N ASP A 104 -11.94 6.90 -6.66
CA ASP A 104 -10.49 6.77 -6.77
C ASP A 104 -9.90 7.95 -7.54
N GLU A 105 -8.87 8.61 -6.97
CA GLU A 105 -8.20 9.75 -7.60
C GLU A 105 -7.50 9.36 -8.91
N ALA A 106 -7.01 8.11 -9.02
CA ALA A 106 -6.33 7.61 -10.21
C ALA A 106 -7.27 7.41 -11.42
N GLU A 107 -8.57 7.22 -11.16
CA GLU A 107 -9.60 6.97 -12.17
C GLU A 107 -10.60 8.12 -12.32
N MET A 108 -10.25 9.31 -11.80
CA MET A 108 -11.17 10.45 -11.76
C MET A 108 -11.58 10.92 -13.18
N PRO A 109 -12.89 10.93 -13.50
CA PRO A 109 -13.36 11.41 -14.80
C PRO A 109 -13.10 12.90 -15.02
N ASP A 110 -12.79 13.29 -16.27
CA ASP A 110 -12.58 14.69 -16.66
C ASP A 110 -13.76 15.60 -16.28
N SER A 111 -15.00 15.08 -16.31
CA SER A 111 -16.20 15.85 -15.98
C SER A 111 -16.30 16.15 -14.49
N GLN A 112 -15.80 15.25 -13.63
CA GLN A 112 -15.69 15.45 -12.19
C GLN A 112 -14.61 16.50 -11.88
N TRP A 113 -13.46 16.41 -12.56
CA TRP A 113 -12.40 17.41 -12.43
C TRP A 113 -12.87 18.80 -12.86
N LEU A 114 -13.56 18.89 -13.99
CA LEU A 114 -14.18 20.13 -14.47
C LEU A 114 -15.23 20.67 -13.49
N GLY A 115 -16.05 19.81 -12.90
CA GLY A 115 -17.01 20.20 -11.85
C GLY A 115 -16.32 20.82 -10.63
N ALA A 116 -15.26 20.17 -10.14
CA ALA A 116 -14.46 20.69 -9.03
C ALA A 116 -13.77 22.03 -9.38
N GLN A 117 -13.24 22.17 -10.60
CA GLN A 117 -12.65 23.42 -11.08
C GLN A 117 -13.67 24.56 -11.15
N LEU A 118 -14.91 24.29 -11.60
CA LEU A 118 -15.97 25.31 -11.64
C LEU A 118 -16.40 25.75 -10.23
N CYS A 119 -16.39 24.85 -9.25
CA CYS A 119 -16.55 25.21 -7.85
C CYS A 119 -15.38 26.06 -7.35
N CYS A 120 -14.14 25.74 -7.73
CA CYS A 120 -12.97 26.58 -7.42
C CYS A 120 -13.10 27.99 -8.00
N ASP A 121 -13.58 28.12 -9.25
CA ASP A 121 -13.79 29.43 -9.87
C ASP A 121 -14.82 30.26 -9.09
N HIS A 122 -15.95 29.67 -8.68
CA HIS A 122 -16.92 30.35 -7.81
C HIS A 122 -16.31 30.76 -6.46
N ALA A 123 -15.50 29.88 -5.87
CA ALA A 123 -14.83 30.15 -4.60
C ALA A 123 -13.87 31.35 -4.74
N VAL A 124 -12.99 31.32 -5.73
CA VAL A 124 -12.00 32.39 -5.96
C VAL A 124 -12.68 33.72 -6.29
N LEU A 125 -13.74 33.73 -7.09
CA LEU A 125 -14.52 34.95 -7.37
C LEU A 125 -15.11 35.55 -6.08
N ALA A 126 -15.76 34.73 -5.26
CA ALA A 126 -16.35 35.19 -3.99
C ALA A 126 -15.27 35.71 -3.01
N LEU A 127 -14.10 35.06 -2.96
CA LEU A 127 -12.99 35.45 -2.08
C LEU A 127 -12.29 36.73 -2.56
N LEU A 128 -12.10 36.93 -3.87
CA LEU A 128 -11.57 38.19 -4.40
C LEU A 128 -12.53 39.36 -4.15
N ASP A 129 -13.83 39.13 -4.28
CA ASP A 129 -14.80 40.14 -3.90
C ASP A 129 -14.76 40.43 -2.39
N ALA A 130 -14.52 39.42 -1.55
CA ALA A 130 -14.31 39.63 -0.12
C ALA A 130 -13.07 40.49 0.15
N VAL A 131 -11.97 40.27 -0.59
CA VAL A 131 -10.75 41.10 -0.53
C VAL A 131 -11.04 42.56 -0.90
N ALA A 132 -11.97 42.81 -1.82
CA ALA A 132 -12.40 44.16 -2.15
C ALA A 132 -13.27 44.82 -1.05
N CYS A 133 -13.92 44.03 -0.20
CA CYS A 133 -14.84 44.52 0.83
C CYS A 133 -14.17 44.85 2.18
N HIS A 134 -12.95 44.38 2.45
CA HIS A 134 -12.28 44.59 3.74
C HIS A 134 -10.78 44.89 3.59
N PRO A 135 -10.22 45.88 4.31
CA PRO A 135 -8.80 46.24 4.21
C PRO A 135 -7.85 45.19 4.80
N ARG A 136 -8.37 44.22 5.55
CA ARG A 136 -7.59 43.16 6.22
C ARG A 136 -8.30 41.80 6.06
N PRO A 137 -8.31 41.17 4.88
CA PRO A 137 -9.17 40.02 4.59
C PRO A 137 -8.49 38.66 4.90
N THR A 138 -8.21 38.37 6.18
CA THR A 138 -7.40 37.20 6.61
C THR A 138 -7.92 35.86 6.10
N HIS A 139 -9.22 35.57 6.30
CA HIS A 139 -9.81 34.30 5.86
C HIS A 139 -9.82 34.18 4.33
N ALA A 140 -10.05 35.29 3.61
CA ALA A 140 -10.02 35.26 2.15
C ALA A 140 -8.64 34.84 1.63
N PHE A 141 -7.56 35.43 2.17
CA PHE A 141 -6.19 35.05 1.81
C PHE A 141 -5.87 33.60 2.17
N ARG A 142 -6.24 33.13 3.37
CA ARG A 142 -6.03 31.73 3.75
C ARG A 142 -6.74 30.76 2.81
N HIS A 143 -7.98 31.03 2.41
CA HIS A 143 -8.69 30.14 1.50
C HIS A 143 -8.19 30.21 0.06
N LEU A 144 -7.77 31.38 -0.42
CA LEU A 144 -7.10 31.51 -1.73
C LEU A 144 -5.76 30.74 -1.76
N MET A 145 -5.02 30.73 -0.65
CA MET A 145 -3.81 29.92 -0.48
C MET A 145 -4.14 28.43 -0.58
N THR A 146 -5.11 27.93 0.19
CA THR A 146 -5.46 26.51 0.17
C THR A 146 -6.05 26.04 -1.16
N LEU A 147 -6.82 26.90 -1.83
CA LEU A 147 -7.33 26.63 -3.18
C LEU A 147 -6.18 26.51 -4.18
N SER A 148 -5.22 27.45 -4.12
CA SER A 148 -4.05 27.43 -4.99
C SER A 148 -3.18 26.19 -4.77
N GLY A 149 -3.08 25.70 -3.53
CA GLY A 149 -2.34 24.48 -3.21
C GLY A 149 -3.05 23.21 -3.67
N GLY A 150 -4.36 23.10 -3.42
CA GLY A 150 -5.13 21.88 -3.71
C GLY A 150 -5.57 21.72 -5.16
N PHE A 151 -5.83 22.82 -5.87
CA PHE A 151 -6.39 22.82 -7.23
C PHE A 151 -5.51 23.54 -8.25
N GLY A 152 -4.44 24.19 -7.81
CA GLY A 152 -3.67 25.12 -8.62
C GLY A 152 -4.36 26.48 -8.73
N GLU A 153 -3.59 27.49 -9.13
CA GLU A 153 -4.15 28.82 -9.41
C GLU A 153 -5.02 28.77 -10.67
N PRO A 154 -6.29 29.23 -10.62
CA PRO A 154 -7.12 29.30 -11.81
C PRO A 154 -6.46 30.14 -12.91
N TYR A 155 -6.51 29.63 -14.14
CA TYR A 155 -5.78 30.26 -15.24
C TYR A 155 -6.16 31.74 -15.46
N TRP A 156 -7.42 32.08 -15.21
CA TRP A 156 -7.94 33.43 -15.42
C TRP A 156 -7.41 34.40 -14.35
N LEU A 157 -7.17 33.93 -13.13
CA LEU A 157 -6.55 34.71 -12.07
C LEU A 157 -5.08 34.99 -12.41
N ARG A 158 -4.37 33.96 -12.90
CA ARG A 158 -3.00 34.12 -13.42
C ARG A 158 -2.94 35.15 -14.56
N ALA A 159 -3.90 35.11 -15.49
CA ALA A 159 -3.99 36.08 -16.59
C ALA A 159 -4.20 37.52 -16.06
N LEU A 160 -5.03 37.71 -15.03
CA LEU A 160 -5.22 39.03 -14.41
C LEU A 160 -3.95 39.55 -13.73
N PHE A 161 -3.18 38.69 -13.05
CA PHE A 161 -1.87 39.06 -12.52
C PHE A 161 -0.87 39.47 -13.62
N ALA A 162 -0.98 38.88 -14.82
CA ALA A 162 -0.20 39.26 -15.99
C ALA A 162 -0.73 40.52 -16.71
N GLY A 163 -1.83 41.12 -16.23
CA GLY A 163 -2.46 42.28 -16.88
C GLY A 163 -3.26 41.93 -18.15
N GLU A 164 -3.57 40.65 -18.36
CA GLU A 164 -4.39 40.17 -19.46
C GLU A 164 -5.88 40.15 -19.09
N VAL A 165 -6.76 40.19 -20.10
CA VAL A 165 -8.21 40.01 -19.90
C VAL A 165 -8.56 38.54 -20.16
N PRO A 166 -8.97 37.77 -19.13
CA PRO A 166 -9.27 36.35 -19.30
C PRO A 166 -10.57 36.13 -20.07
N LEU A 167 -10.65 34.99 -20.76
CA LEU A 167 -11.90 34.50 -21.35
C LEU A 167 -12.67 33.65 -20.32
N PRO A 168 -13.94 33.32 -20.56
CA PRO A 168 -14.60 32.21 -19.87
C PRO A 168 -13.90 30.88 -20.13
N LEU A 169 -13.90 29.96 -19.15
CA LEU A 169 -13.19 28.68 -19.23
C LEU A 169 -13.59 27.84 -20.47
N HIS A 170 -14.89 27.74 -20.76
CA HIS A 170 -15.38 27.03 -21.95
C HIS A 170 -14.91 27.65 -23.27
N GLN A 171 -14.67 28.96 -23.33
CA GLN A 171 -14.12 29.63 -24.51
C GLN A 171 -12.62 29.38 -24.64
N LYS A 172 -11.88 29.53 -23.54
CA LYS A 172 -10.41 29.33 -23.51
C LYS A 172 -10.01 27.93 -23.95
N PHE A 173 -10.75 26.92 -23.48
CA PHE A 173 -10.48 25.51 -23.77
C PHE A 173 -11.37 24.92 -24.89
N LYS A 174 -12.17 25.75 -25.57
CA LYS A 174 -13.04 25.35 -26.70
C LYS A 174 -14.01 24.21 -26.35
N LEU A 175 -14.65 24.28 -25.19
CA LEU A 175 -15.55 23.25 -24.64
C LEU A 175 -17.03 23.49 -24.94
N GLU A 176 -17.41 24.59 -25.60
CA GLU A 176 -18.82 25.00 -25.81
C GLU A 176 -19.73 23.94 -26.44
N ASN A 177 -19.17 23.12 -27.35
CA ASN A 177 -19.90 22.05 -28.03
C ASN A 177 -19.45 20.65 -27.55
N ASN A 178 -18.66 20.59 -26.47
CA ASN A 178 -18.15 19.34 -25.93
C ASN A 178 -19.13 18.81 -24.86
N PRO A 179 -19.60 17.55 -24.93
CA PRO A 179 -20.46 16.97 -23.89
C PRO A 179 -19.86 17.07 -22.49
N LEU A 180 -18.53 17.06 -22.38
CA LEU A 180 -17.79 17.26 -21.15
C LEU A 180 -18.20 18.54 -20.40
N TRP A 181 -18.48 19.63 -21.10
CA TRP A 181 -18.91 20.88 -20.48
C TRP A 181 -20.28 20.73 -19.81
N ALA A 182 -21.23 20.11 -20.51
CA ALA A 182 -22.56 19.87 -19.95
C ALA A 182 -22.50 18.94 -18.74
N GLU A 183 -21.68 17.89 -18.81
CA GLU A 183 -21.45 16.95 -17.70
C GLU A 183 -20.77 17.64 -16.50
N GLY A 184 -19.73 18.45 -16.73
CA GLY A 184 -19.07 19.22 -15.69
C GLY A 184 -20.00 20.21 -15.00
N VAL A 185 -20.80 20.95 -15.77
CA VAL A 185 -21.78 21.91 -15.22
C VAL A 185 -22.92 21.19 -14.47
N SER A 186 -23.23 19.94 -14.80
CA SER A 186 -24.27 19.15 -14.09
C SER A 186 -23.96 18.97 -12.59
N TRP A 187 -22.68 18.99 -12.20
CA TRP A 187 -22.27 18.99 -10.78
C TRP A 187 -22.78 20.24 -10.04
N LEU A 188 -22.71 21.41 -10.68
CA LEU A 188 -23.22 22.66 -10.11
C LEU A 188 -24.75 22.70 -10.13
N HIS A 189 -25.38 22.15 -11.16
CA HIS A 189 -26.85 22.08 -11.24
C HIS A 189 -27.46 21.25 -10.11
N ARG A 190 -26.77 20.21 -9.63
CA ARG A 190 -27.20 19.46 -8.42
C ARG A 190 -27.24 20.32 -7.16
N LEU A 191 -26.44 21.38 -7.12
CA LEU A 191 -26.42 22.37 -6.02
C LEU A 191 -27.38 23.54 -6.28
N GLY A 192 -28.11 23.55 -7.40
CA GLY A 192 -28.98 24.65 -7.81
C GLY A 192 -28.23 25.84 -8.44
N ALA A 193 -26.99 25.65 -8.88
CA ALA A 193 -26.15 26.70 -9.46
C ALA A 193 -25.85 26.50 -10.95
N ALA A 194 -25.41 27.56 -11.60
CA ALA A 194 -24.86 27.54 -12.95
C ALA A 194 -23.36 27.86 -12.94
N ALA A 195 -22.67 27.63 -14.06
CA ALA A 195 -21.28 28.03 -14.23
C ALA A 195 -21.13 29.57 -14.07
N PRO A 196 -19.95 30.05 -13.59
CA PRO A 196 -19.67 31.48 -13.51
C PRO A 196 -19.85 32.16 -14.87
N SER A 197 -20.67 33.21 -14.91
CA SER A 197 -20.97 33.98 -16.13
C SER A 197 -20.38 35.39 -16.13
N VAL A 198 -19.94 35.87 -14.96
CA VAL A 198 -19.33 37.20 -14.77
C VAL A 198 -17.88 37.01 -14.37
N TRP A 199 -16.97 37.61 -15.13
CA TRP A 199 -15.53 37.52 -14.91
C TRP A 199 -14.96 38.92 -14.66
N PRO A 200 -14.09 39.09 -13.64
CA PRO A 200 -13.44 40.36 -13.39
C PRO A 200 -12.45 40.70 -14.52
N SER A 201 -12.36 41.98 -14.86
CA SER A 201 -11.39 42.49 -15.85
C SER A 201 -10.11 43.03 -15.21
N GLN A 202 -10.10 43.20 -13.89
CA GLN A 202 -8.97 43.71 -13.10
C GLN A 202 -8.98 43.06 -11.70
N LEU A 203 -7.81 42.99 -11.07
CA LEU A 203 -7.66 42.55 -9.68
C LEU A 203 -8.24 43.60 -8.71
N PRO A 204 -8.68 43.21 -7.50
CA PRO A 204 -9.08 44.17 -6.46
C PRO A 204 -7.97 45.20 -6.20
N ALA A 205 -8.32 46.49 -6.13
CA ALA A 205 -7.35 47.56 -5.94
C ALA A 205 -6.59 47.49 -4.60
N SER A 206 -7.15 46.79 -3.61
CA SER A 206 -6.52 46.51 -2.31
C SER A 206 -5.42 45.44 -2.37
N LEU A 207 -5.31 44.73 -3.48
CA LEU A 207 -4.42 43.58 -3.62
C LEU A 207 -3.00 44.04 -4.01
N PRO A 208 -1.96 43.70 -3.22
CA PRO A 208 -0.58 44.05 -3.56
C PRO A 208 -0.09 43.34 -4.83
N PRO A 209 0.90 43.88 -5.56
CA PRO A 209 1.48 43.17 -6.70
C PRO A 209 2.13 41.85 -6.26
N ARG A 210 2.13 40.87 -7.17
CA ARG A 210 2.84 39.60 -7.02
C ARG A 210 4.14 39.65 -7.81
N GLU A 211 5.23 39.13 -7.23
CA GLU A 211 6.50 39.02 -7.94
C GLU A 211 6.44 37.91 -9.00
N GLU A 212 7.16 38.06 -10.11
CA GLU A 212 7.05 37.15 -11.26
C GLU A 212 7.46 35.70 -10.93
N ALA A 213 8.39 35.52 -9.99
CA ALA A 213 8.87 34.21 -9.55
C ALA A 213 8.13 33.68 -8.29
N GLU A 214 7.21 34.45 -7.70
CA GLU A 214 6.54 34.06 -6.44
C GLU A 214 5.40 33.06 -6.73
N ALA A 215 5.48 31.90 -6.09
CA ALA A 215 4.44 30.88 -6.19
C ALA A 215 3.10 31.41 -5.65
N PRO A 216 1.95 31.07 -6.26
CA PRO A 216 0.64 31.57 -5.80
C PRO A 216 0.36 31.26 -4.32
N VAL A 217 0.70 30.06 -3.87
CA VAL A 217 0.52 29.61 -2.48
C VAL A 217 1.32 30.49 -1.52
N ASP A 218 2.57 30.84 -1.85
CA ASP A 218 3.43 31.69 -1.03
C ASP A 218 2.96 33.15 -1.00
N TYR A 219 2.49 33.65 -2.14
CA TYR A 219 1.88 34.98 -2.24
C TYR A 219 0.71 35.13 -1.28
N TRP A 220 -0.22 34.17 -1.28
CA TRP A 220 -1.39 34.21 -0.40
C TRP A 220 -1.02 33.98 1.07
N LEU A 221 -0.05 33.11 1.37
CA LEU A 221 0.50 32.93 2.72
C LEU A 221 1.04 34.25 3.28
N ARG A 222 1.90 34.93 2.50
CA ARG A 222 2.50 36.21 2.89
C ARG A 222 1.44 37.25 3.19
N LEU A 223 0.41 37.36 2.37
CA LEU A 223 -0.70 38.29 2.62
C LEU A 223 -1.51 37.93 3.87
N ALA A 224 -1.82 36.64 4.06
CA ALA A 224 -2.55 36.17 5.24
C ALA A 224 -1.80 36.50 6.54
N LEU A 225 -0.49 36.20 6.59
CA LEU A 225 0.36 36.43 7.75
C LEU A 225 0.74 37.90 7.94
N ALA A 226 0.78 38.70 6.88
CA ALA A 226 0.89 40.16 7.01
C ALA A 226 -0.33 40.76 7.72
N VAL A 227 -1.52 40.19 7.50
CA VAL A 227 -2.72 40.61 8.20
C VAL A 227 -2.76 40.06 9.63
N ARG A 228 -2.39 38.80 9.85
CA ARG A 228 -2.41 38.15 11.16
C ARG A 228 -1.07 37.41 11.39
N PRO A 229 -0.04 38.09 11.89
CA PRO A 229 1.24 37.46 12.21
C PRO A 229 1.04 36.38 13.29
N GLY A 230 1.75 35.25 13.17
CA GLY A 230 1.66 34.17 14.14
C GLY A 230 0.43 33.25 14.01
N ASP A 231 -0.33 33.33 12.91
CA ASP A 231 -1.51 32.48 12.71
C ASP A 231 -1.13 31.02 12.38
N SER A 232 -1.11 30.16 13.39
CA SER A 232 -0.71 28.75 13.27
C SER A 232 -1.53 28.00 12.23
N GLY A 233 -2.86 28.17 12.23
CA GLY A 233 -3.74 27.47 11.31
C GLY A 233 -3.49 27.80 9.83
N THR A 234 -3.03 29.02 9.52
CA THR A 234 -2.63 29.37 8.15
C THR A 234 -1.34 28.64 7.76
N LEU A 235 -0.31 28.66 8.61
CA LEU A 235 0.95 27.98 8.29
C LEU A 235 0.78 26.45 8.24
N GLU A 236 0.01 25.87 9.16
CA GLU A 236 -0.35 24.43 9.12
C GLU A 236 -0.99 24.06 7.79
N SER A 237 -1.95 24.86 7.31
CA SER A 237 -2.60 24.62 6.02
C SER A 237 -1.62 24.75 4.85
N TRP A 238 -0.61 25.62 4.96
CA TRP A 238 0.43 25.77 3.94
C TRP A 238 1.39 24.58 3.91
N LEU A 239 1.84 24.11 5.07
CA LEU A 239 2.80 23.00 5.21
C LEU A 239 2.29 21.71 4.54
N VAL A 240 0.99 21.44 4.60
CA VAL A 240 0.37 20.30 3.91
C VAL A 240 0.72 20.29 2.41
N PHE A 241 0.65 21.45 1.74
CA PHE A 241 0.94 21.56 0.31
C PHE A 241 2.44 21.55 -0.02
N GLN A 242 3.30 21.59 1.00
CA GLN A 242 4.75 21.43 0.83
C GLN A 242 5.20 19.97 0.97
N THR A 243 4.28 19.05 1.29
CA THR A 243 4.60 17.61 1.34
C THR A 243 4.75 17.01 -0.07
N PRO A 244 5.50 15.90 -0.22
CA PRO A 244 5.72 15.26 -1.53
C PRO A 244 4.42 14.86 -2.26
N ALA A 245 3.37 14.50 -1.52
CA ALA A 245 2.07 14.16 -2.08
C ALA A 245 1.44 15.29 -2.92
N TRP A 246 1.82 16.54 -2.64
CA TRP A 246 1.34 17.74 -3.33
C TRP A 246 2.37 18.32 -4.31
N GLY A 247 3.47 17.60 -4.58
CA GLY A 247 4.57 18.11 -5.39
C GLY A 247 5.33 19.27 -4.74
N GLY A 248 5.24 19.36 -3.40
CA GLY A 248 5.89 20.40 -2.61
C GLY A 248 7.41 20.28 -2.60
N ASP A 249 8.07 21.40 -2.25
CA ASP A 249 9.53 21.48 -2.14
C ASP A 249 9.97 21.46 -0.67
N GLN A 250 10.64 20.38 -0.28
CA GLN A 250 11.15 20.21 1.07
C GLN A 250 12.15 21.31 1.47
N ALA A 251 12.99 21.78 0.53
CA ALA A 251 13.93 22.86 0.81
C ALA A 251 13.18 24.18 1.08
N ARG A 252 12.08 24.40 0.37
CA ARG A 252 11.21 25.56 0.58
C ARG A 252 10.51 25.52 1.92
N MET A 253 10.01 24.35 2.32
CA MET A 253 9.43 24.14 3.65
C MET A 253 10.42 24.55 4.75
N GLU A 254 11.66 24.10 4.62
CA GLU A 254 12.73 24.36 5.59
C GLU A 254 13.14 25.83 5.63
N GLU A 255 13.25 26.49 4.46
CA GLU A 255 13.54 27.92 4.37
C GLU A 255 12.49 28.76 5.12
N VAL A 256 11.21 28.40 5.03
CA VAL A 256 10.13 29.13 5.71
C VAL A 256 10.14 28.88 7.21
N VAL A 257 10.38 27.63 7.64
CA VAL A 257 10.39 27.24 9.06
C VAL A 257 11.64 27.75 9.80
N GLU A 258 12.77 27.92 9.12
CA GLU A 258 13.96 28.59 9.70
C GLU A 258 14.04 30.09 9.40
N GLY A 259 13.11 30.58 8.59
CA GLY A 259 13.10 31.95 8.08
C GLY A 259 12.57 33.00 9.06
N PRO A 260 12.69 34.28 8.68
CA PRO A 260 12.22 35.41 9.51
C PRO A 260 10.70 35.42 9.71
N LEU A 261 9.94 34.72 8.87
CA LEU A 261 8.49 34.57 8.97
C LEU A 261 8.08 33.89 10.29
N MET A 262 8.95 33.04 10.85
CA MET A 262 8.70 32.39 12.14
C MET A 262 8.81 33.34 13.34
N ALA A 263 9.41 34.53 13.20
CA ALA A 263 9.65 35.43 14.34
C ALA A 263 8.36 35.90 15.05
N ALA A 264 7.21 35.83 14.38
CA ALA A 264 5.90 36.18 14.94
C ALA A 264 5.25 35.05 15.75
N PHE A 265 5.83 33.84 15.77
CA PHE A 265 5.29 32.66 16.44
C PHE A 265 5.99 32.42 17.79
N GLU A 266 5.23 31.91 18.75
CA GLU A 266 5.77 31.45 20.03
C GLU A 266 6.79 30.32 19.84
N GLU A 267 7.77 30.20 20.73
CA GLU A 267 8.84 29.19 20.61
C GLU A 267 8.27 27.76 20.53
N GLU A 268 7.27 27.43 21.36
CA GLU A 268 6.60 26.13 21.31
C GLU A 268 6.02 25.81 19.92
N THR A 269 5.39 26.80 19.29
CA THR A 269 4.81 26.65 17.95
C THR A 269 5.90 26.51 16.88
N ARG A 270 7.00 27.26 17.01
CA ARG A 270 8.17 27.14 16.12
C ARG A 270 8.79 25.74 16.21
N GLN A 271 8.98 25.23 17.42
CA GLN A 271 9.53 23.87 17.63
C GLN A 271 8.61 22.79 17.06
N ARG A 272 7.29 22.94 17.21
CA ARG A 272 6.32 22.05 16.58
C ARG A 272 6.46 22.04 15.05
N PHE A 273 6.56 23.21 14.41
CA PHE A 273 6.72 23.29 12.95
C PHE A 273 8.05 22.74 12.45
N ARG A 274 9.13 22.93 13.22
CA ARG A 274 10.43 22.29 12.95
C ARG A 274 10.34 20.76 12.98
N ALA A 275 9.64 20.21 13.97
CA ALA A 275 9.42 18.78 14.08
C ALA A 275 8.53 18.24 12.95
N GLU A 276 7.48 18.95 12.54
CA GLU A 276 6.64 18.57 11.40
C GLU A 276 7.41 18.61 10.07
N ALA A 277 8.24 19.62 9.85
CA ALA A 277 9.08 19.71 8.67
C ALA A 277 10.14 18.59 8.62
N LEU A 278 10.72 18.24 9.77
CA LEU A 278 11.64 17.12 9.87
C LEU A 278 10.93 15.77 9.63
N LEU A 279 9.73 15.59 10.17
CA LEU A 279 8.94 14.38 9.93
C LEU A 279 8.66 14.19 8.44
N ALA A 280 8.31 15.26 7.71
CA ALA A 280 8.14 15.22 6.26
C ALA A 280 9.45 14.83 5.55
N ALA A 281 10.59 15.35 6.00
CA ALA A 281 11.91 15.02 5.44
C ALA A 281 12.29 13.54 5.61
N LEU A 282 11.94 12.95 6.77
CA LEU A 282 12.20 11.55 7.11
C LEU A 282 11.24 10.58 6.41
N ALA A 283 10.02 11.03 6.07
CA ALA A 283 9.04 10.22 5.36
C ALA A 283 9.28 10.13 3.84
N GLY A 284 10.14 10.99 3.28
CA GLY A 284 10.53 10.95 1.87
C GLY A 284 11.63 9.92 1.57
N ASP A 285 12.31 10.09 0.44
CA ASP A 285 13.45 9.22 0.07
C ASP A 285 14.53 9.27 1.15
N VAL A 286 14.87 8.09 1.69
CA VAL A 286 15.91 7.92 2.69
C VAL A 286 17.23 8.40 2.12
N ALA A 287 17.91 9.29 2.83
CA ALA A 287 19.20 9.81 2.39
C ALA A 287 20.26 8.70 2.40
N GLU A 288 21.16 8.70 1.41
CA GLU A 288 22.29 7.77 1.37
C GLU A 288 23.19 7.93 2.61
N PRO A 289 23.75 6.84 3.16
CA PRO A 289 24.72 6.90 4.26
C PRO A 289 25.91 7.79 3.90
N GLU A 290 26.49 8.45 4.91
CA GLU A 290 27.62 9.39 4.76
C GLU A 290 27.37 10.63 3.86
N SER A 291 26.15 10.82 3.36
CA SER A 291 25.80 12.02 2.58
C SER A 291 25.68 13.27 3.45
N ASP A 292 25.88 14.44 2.84
CA ASP A 292 25.63 15.73 3.49
C ASP A 292 24.19 15.82 4.00
N ARG A 293 23.22 15.26 3.25
CA ARG A 293 21.80 15.23 3.64
C ARG A 293 21.58 14.37 4.87
N ALA A 294 22.16 13.16 4.94
CA ALA A 294 22.06 12.31 6.12
C ALA A 294 22.66 12.98 7.37
N THR A 295 23.81 13.64 7.21
CA THR A 295 24.46 14.38 8.31
C THR A 295 23.59 15.53 8.82
N GLN A 296 23.02 16.32 7.92
CA GLN A 296 22.13 17.43 8.27
C GLN A 296 20.85 16.96 8.96
N LEU A 297 20.22 15.88 8.47
CA LEU A 297 19.01 15.33 9.08
C LEU A 297 19.28 14.77 10.48
N GLN A 298 20.41 14.09 10.70
CA GLN A 298 20.80 13.62 12.02
C GLN A 298 21.04 14.77 13.01
N GLN A 299 21.73 15.82 12.59
CA GLN A 299 21.94 17.01 13.44
C GLN A 299 20.61 17.66 13.81
N ARG A 300 19.72 17.87 12.84
CA ARG A 300 18.40 18.46 13.06
C ARG A 300 17.53 17.60 13.96
N LEU A 301 17.59 16.28 13.80
CA LEU A 301 16.88 15.35 14.67
C LEU A 301 17.32 15.49 16.12
N ALA A 302 18.62 15.56 16.38
CA ALA A 302 19.16 15.77 17.73
C ALA A 302 18.70 17.12 18.32
N GLU A 303 18.72 18.20 17.53
CA GLU A 303 18.27 19.52 17.94
C GLU A 303 16.77 19.55 18.27
N VAL A 304 15.93 18.94 17.42
CA VAL A 304 14.47 18.89 17.60
C VAL A 304 14.09 17.99 18.77
N LEU A 305 14.74 16.84 18.95
CA LEU A 305 14.48 15.94 20.08
C LEU A 305 15.00 16.50 21.41
N ALA A 306 15.92 17.47 21.41
CA ALA A 306 16.33 18.18 22.61
C ALA A 306 15.27 19.20 23.10
N ALA A 307 14.32 19.60 22.24
CA ALA A 307 13.24 20.49 22.59
C ALA A 307 12.09 19.79 23.35
N ASP A 308 11.32 20.56 24.10
CA ASP A 308 10.09 20.09 24.74
C ASP A 308 8.97 20.01 23.70
N LEU A 309 8.69 18.79 23.23
CA LEU A 309 7.69 18.50 22.21
C LEU A 309 6.49 17.79 22.84
N ALA A 310 5.30 18.07 22.31
CA ALA A 310 4.10 17.32 22.66
C ALA A 310 4.35 15.80 22.49
N PRO A 311 3.95 14.94 23.45
CA PRO A 311 4.27 13.51 23.43
C PRO A 311 3.89 12.79 22.14
N ALA A 312 2.74 13.12 21.55
CA ALA A 312 2.28 12.54 20.30
C ALA A 312 3.15 12.92 19.09
N LEU A 313 3.71 14.13 19.06
CA LEU A 313 4.62 14.55 17.99
C LEU A 313 6.00 13.93 18.16
N ARG A 314 6.50 13.89 19.41
CA ARG A 314 7.75 13.20 19.74
C ARG A 314 7.68 11.71 19.37
N TRP A 315 6.56 11.05 19.67
CA TRP A 315 6.28 9.68 19.25
C TRP A 315 6.47 9.47 17.75
N ARG A 316 5.74 10.26 16.93
CA ARG A 316 5.79 10.15 15.46
C ARG A 316 7.18 10.40 14.91
N LEU A 317 7.91 11.34 15.51
CA LEU A 317 9.27 11.67 15.08
C LEU A 317 10.26 10.54 15.38
N LEU A 318 10.20 9.95 16.59
CA LEU A 318 11.04 8.81 16.95
C LEU A 318 10.72 7.58 16.08
N GLU A 319 9.44 7.33 15.79
CA GLU A 319 9.03 6.22 14.91
C GLU A 319 9.60 6.37 13.49
N ALA A 320 9.51 7.57 12.90
CA ALA A 320 10.07 7.83 11.57
C ALA A 320 11.61 7.84 11.56
N ALA A 321 12.23 8.30 12.65
CA ALA A 321 13.68 8.39 12.76
C ALA A 321 14.37 7.04 12.95
N ALA A 322 13.74 6.10 13.65
CA ALA A 322 14.35 4.83 14.03
C ALA A 322 14.98 4.05 12.85
N PRO A 323 14.26 3.75 11.74
CA PRO A 323 14.86 3.04 10.61
C PRO A 323 15.90 3.89 9.87
N CYS A 324 15.74 5.22 9.83
CA CYS A 324 16.70 6.13 9.20
C CYS A 324 18.03 6.14 9.94
N LEU A 325 18.01 6.26 11.27
CA LEU A 325 19.21 6.26 12.10
C LEU A 325 19.94 4.92 12.02
N ALA A 326 19.20 3.81 12.10
CA ALA A 326 19.80 2.49 11.95
C ALA A 326 20.50 2.33 10.60
N TYR A 327 19.88 2.80 9.52
CA TYR A 327 20.47 2.76 8.19
C TYR A 327 21.69 3.68 8.03
N TRP A 328 21.61 4.93 8.49
CA TRP A 328 22.70 5.90 8.35
C TRP A 328 23.93 5.57 9.19
N GLN A 329 23.73 4.90 10.33
CA GLN A 329 24.79 4.54 11.26
C GLN A 329 25.27 3.10 11.06
N ASP A 330 24.61 2.33 10.19
CA ASP A 330 24.81 0.88 10.05
C ASP A 330 24.73 0.16 11.42
N ASP A 331 23.76 0.58 12.24
CA ASP A 331 23.61 0.15 13.64
C ASP A 331 22.13 0.05 14.04
N ASP A 332 21.61 -1.17 14.05
CA ASP A 332 20.23 -1.47 14.48
C ASP A 332 19.96 -1.07 15.95
N ALA A 333 20.98 -0.98 16.81
CA ALA A 333 20.82 -0.54 18.20
C ALA A 333 20.40 0.94 18.29
N ALA A 334 20.84 1.78 17.35
CA ALA A 334 20.42 3.18 17.27
C ALA A 334 18.90 3.31 16.99
N GLY A 335 18.36 2.42 16.14
CA GLY A 335 16.92 2.33 15.89
C GLY A 335 16.15 1.83 17.10
N LEU A 336 16.66 0.79 17.78
CA LEU A 336 16.05 0.28 19.01
C LEU A 336 16.03 1.31 20.14
N ALA A 337 17.07 2.13 20.28
CA ALA A 337 17.10 3.23 21.25
C ALA A 337 15.97 4.24 21.02
N CYS A 338 15.64 4.53 19.76
CA CYS A 338 14.50 5.40 19.43
C CYS A 338 13.18 4.78 19.87
N TYR A 339 12.98 3.47 19.64
CA TYR A 339 11.77 2.77 20.08
C TYR A 339 11.67 2.63 21.60
N ALA A 340 12.80 2.46 22.29
CA ALA A 340 12.87 2.46 23.75
C ALA A 340 12.39 3.80 24.35
N GLU A 341 12.77 4.91 23.74
CA GLU A 341 12.29 6.24 24.14
C GLU A 341 10.82 6.47 23.73
N MET A 342 10.42 5.95 22.56
CA MET A 342 9.10 6.16 21.99
C MET A 342 7.99 5.47 22.81
N LEU A 343 8.14 4.17 23.07
CA LEU A 343 7.07 3.34 23.64
C LEU A 343 6.46 3.89 24.94
N PRO A 344 7.22 4.45 25.90
CA PRO A 344 6.68 5.03 27.13
C PRO A 344 5.87 6.33 26.95
N LEU A 345 6.09 7.09 25.87
CA LEU A 345 5.47 8.42 25.68
C LEU A 345 3.95 8.35 25.55
N CYS A 346 3.47 7.34 24.82
CA CYS A 346 2.05 7.11 24.56
C CYS A 346 1.72 5.63 24.83
N PRO A 347 1.36 5.25 26.07
CA PRO A 347 1.12 3.85 26.44
C PRO A 347 -0.05 3.20 25.68
N GLU A 348 -1.03 4.01 25.25
CA GLU A 348 -2.21 3.56 24.51
C GLU A 348 -1.96 3.49 23.00
N ALA A 349 -0.88 4.10 22.50
CA ALA A 349 -0.55 4.06 21.08
C ALA A 349 0.20 2.77 20.75
N THR A 350 -0.11 2.19 19.60
CA THR A 350 0.59 1.04 19.03
C THR A 350 1.45 1.51 17.86
N PRO A 351 2.68 1.00 17.74
CA PRO A 351 3.53 1.37 16.63
C PRO A 351 3.06 0.70 15.33
N SER A 352 3.50 1.23 14.20
CA SER A 352 3.17 0.72 12.87
C SER A 352 3.70 -0.71 12.63
N PRO A 353 3.15 -1.43 11.62
CA PRO A 353 3.70 -2.71 11.21
C PRO A 353 5.19 -2.66 10.83
N PHE A 354 5.66 -1.53 10.26
CA PHE A 354 7.07 -1.32 9.94
C PHE A 354 7.96 -1.32 11.17
N ALA A 355 7.53 -0.67 12.25
CA ALA A 355 8.24 -0.70 13.52
C ALA A 355 8.28 -2.11 14.11
N THR A 356 7.18 -2.88 14.01
CA THR A 356 7.14 -4.28 14.44
C THR A 356 8.16 -5.14 13.70
N LEU A 357 8.23 -5.01 12.38
CA LEU A 357 9.21 -5.73 11.54
C LEU A 357 10.65 -5.31 11.86
N PHE A 358 10.89 -4.01 12.04
CA PHE A 358 12.21 -3.51 12.40
C PHE A 358 12.67 -4.09 13.74
N ILE A 359 11.84 -4.00 14.78
CA ILE A 359 12.17 -4.49 16.12
C ILE A 359 12.42 -6.00 16.10
N SER A 360 11.58 -6.75 15.38
CA SER A 360 11.76 -8.19 15.18
C SER A 360 13.10 -8.50 14.51
N ARG A 361 13.40 -7.87 13.36
CA ARG A 361 14.65 -8.07 12.64
C ARG A 361 15.86 -7.73 13.52
N ALA A 362 15.86 -6.56 14.15
CA ALA A 362 16.99 -6.10 14.96
C ALA A 362 17.29 -7.06 16.12
N VAL A 363 16.26 -7.47 16.88
CA VAL A 363 16.45 -8.29 18.08
C VAL A 363 16.64 -9.77 17.72
N LEU A 364 15.81 -10.32 16.84
CA LEU A 364 15.74 -11.76 16.59
C LEU A 364 16.67 -12.20 15.45
N ALA A 365 16.65 -11.52 14.31
CA ALA A 365 17.43 -11.91 13.14
C ALA A 365 18.89 -11.41 13.20
N SER A 366 19.09 -10.14 13.57
CA SER A 366 20.41 -9.51 13.69
C SER A 366 21.09 -9.82 15.03
N GLY A 367 20.33 -10.28 16.04
CA GLY A 367 20.84 -10.62 17.37
C GLY A 367 21.32 -9.41 18.19
N VAL A 368 20.79 -8.21 17.94
CA VAL A 368 21.12 -7.01 18.73
C VAL A 368 20.57 -7.14 20.15
N GLU A 369 21.38 -6.82 21.14
CA GLU A 369 20.98 -6.89 22.55
C GLU A 369 19.86 -5.87 22.85
N ASP A 370 18.72 -6.37 23.30
CA ASP A 370 17.56 -5.55 23.67
C ASP A 370 17.71 -5.01 25.12
N GLU A 371 18.70 -4.14 25.33
CA GLU A 371 19.05 -3.60 26.67
C GLU A 371 17.86 -2.97 27.41
N HIS A 372 16.92 -2.40 26.66
CA HIS A 372 15.77 -1.66 27.19
C HIS A 372 14.46 -2.47 27.18
N GLY A 373 14.49 -3.72 26.70
CA GLY A 373 13.30 -4.58 26.61
C GLY A 373 12.22 -4.02 25.67
N VAL A 374 12.61 -3.45 24.53
CA VAL A 374 11.74 -2.89 23.49
C VAL A 374 10.82 -3.96 22.93
N LEU A 375 11.35 -5.13 22.55
CA LEU A 375 10.54 -6.22 22.01
C LEU A 375 9.54 -6.73 23.05
N ALA A 376 9.99 -6.87 24.30
CA ALA A 376 9.11 -7.27 25.39
C ALA A 376 7.99 -6.26 25.65
N SER A 377 8.32 -4.97 25.67
CA SER A 377 7.34 -3.90 25.86
C SER A 377 6.31 -3.85 24.73
N LEU A 378 6.76 -4.04 23.48
CA LEU A 378 5.90 -4.14 22.30
C LEU A 378 4.91 -5.31 22.43
N LEU A 379 5.41 -6.51 22.71
CA LEU A 379 4.59 -7.72 22.74
C LEU A 379 3.64 -7.77 23.94
N GLN A 380 4.06 -7.26 25.11
CA GLN A 380 3.19 -7.11 26.27
C GLN A 380 2.01 -6.17 25.98
N ARG A 381 2.26 -5.07 25.25
CA ARG A 381 1.20 -4.16 24.79
C ARG A 381 0.27 -4.85 23.79
N ALA A 382 0.84 -5.57 22.84
CA ALA A 382 0.10 -6.34 21.84
C ALA A 382 -0.78 -7.43 22.44
N CYS A 383 -0.39 -8.04 23.55
CA CYS A 383 -1.24 -8.98 24.27
C CYS A 383 -2.53 -8.36 24.82
N ALA A 384 -2.54 -7.06 25.10
CA ALA A 384 -3.72 -6.34 25.58
C ALA A 384 -4.53 -5.71 24.43
N PHE A 385 -3.84 -5.03 23.50
CA PHE A 385 -4.45 -4.26 22.42
C PHE A 385 -3.59 -4.32 21.14
N PRO A 386 -3.67 -5.40 20.35
CA PRO A 386 -2.93 -5.47 19.09
C PRO A 386 -3.61 -4.58 18.03
N SER A 387 -2.82 -3.77 17.31
CA SER A 387 -3.29 -2.83 16.28
C SER A 387 -3.72 -3.48 14.97
N ASP A 388 -3.07 -4.58 14.62
CA ASP A 388 -3.10 -5.15 13.30
C ASP A 388 -2.85 -6.67 13.35
N ALA A 389 -3.06 -7.33 12.22
CA ALA A 389 -2.94 -8.78 12.11
C ALA A 389 -1.50 -9.28 12.31
N LEU A 390 -0.50 -8.47 11.95
CA LEU A 390 0.92 -8.83 12.08
C LEU A 390 1.30 -8.90 13.56
N LEU A 391 1.03 -7.83 14.30
CA LEU A 391 1.36 -7.70 15.71
C LEU A 391 0.53 -8.67 16.58
N ALA A 392 -0.75 -8.89 16.24
CA ALA A 392 -1.59 -9.87 16.91
C ALA A 392 -1.02 -11.30 16.79
N ALA A 393 -0.62 -11.70 15.58
CA ALA A 393 -0.06 -13.03 15.34
C ALA A 393 1.32 -13.20 16.02
N PHE A 394 2.12 -12.14 16.07
CA PHE A 394 3.41 -12.17 16.76
C PHE A 394 3.25 -12.36 18.27
N ALA A 395 2.36 -11.59 18.90
CA ALA A 395 2.01 -11.75 20.31
C ALA A 395 1.39 -13.12 20.61
N ALA A 396 0.62 -13.69 19.67
CA ALA A 396 0.12 -15.06 19.79
C ALA A 396 1.26 -16.09 19.89
N CYS A 397 2.31 -15.92 19.08
CA CYS A 397 3.47 -16.82 19.09
C CYS A 397 4.30 -16.66 20.36
N ALA A 398 4.56 -15.42 20.78
CA ALA A 398 5.29 -15.14 22.03
C ALA A 398 4.58 -15.73 23.25
N SER A 399 3.26 -15.52 23.35
CA SER A 399 2.44 -16.07 24.43
C SER A 399 2.27 -17.59 24.37
N ALA A 400 2.42 -18.23 23.21
CA ALA A 400 2.35 -19.69 23.12
C ALA A 400 3.53 -20.39 23.83
N HIS A 401 4.70 -19.74 23.86
CA HIS A 401 5.96 -20.35 24.30
C HIS A 401 6.62 -19.64 25.49
N GLY A 402 6.01 -18.57 26.00
CA GLY A 402 6.58 -17.80 27.11
C GLY A 402 7.84 -17.02 26.72
N LEU A 403 7.89 -16.51 25.48
CA LEU A 403 9.08 -15.87 24.90
C LEU A 403 9.02 -14.35 24.99
N TYR A 404 10.19 -13.72 24.82
CA TYR A 404 10.34 -12.28 24.64
C TYR A 404 9.69 -11.44 25.75
N GLY A 405 9.75 -11.91 27.00
CA GLY A 405 9.15 -11.21 28.15
C GLY A 405 7.62 -11.32 28.26
N VAL A 406 6.98 -12.15 27.43
CA VAL A 406 5.55 -12.50 27.53
C VAL A 406 5.41 -13.85 28.22
N PRO A 407 4.57 -14.01 29.26
CA PRO A 407 4.38 -15.30 29.93
C PRO A 407 3.56 -16.27 29.05
N GLU A 408 3.81 -17.57 29.23
CA GLU A 408 3.09 -18.62 28.52
C GLU A 408 1.58 -18.58 28.85
N ASN A 409 0.75 -18.49 27.81
CA ASN A 409 -0.70 -18.49 27.89
C ASN A 409 -1.32 -18.97 26.57
N LEU A 410 -1.51 -20.29 26.46
CA LEU A 410 -2.06 -20.94 25.26
C LEU A 410 -3.48 -20.47 24.89
N ARG A 411 -4.30 -20.06 25.88
CA ARG A 411 -5.65 -19.56 25.62
C ARG A 411 -5.59 -18.18 24.95
N LEU A 412 -4.75 -17.30 25.49
CA LEU A 412 -4.52 -15.98 24.90
C LEU A 412 -3.94 -16.13 23.50
N SER A 413 -2.94 -17.00 23.32
CA SER A 413 -2.35 -17.31 22.01
C SER A 413 -3.42 -17.70 20.98
N ALA A 414 -4.30 -18.64 21.31
CA ALA A 414 -5.37 -19.08 20.41
C ALA A 414 -6.32 -17.92 20.05
N SER A 415 -6.74 -17.11 21.03
CA SER A 415 -7.61 -15.95 20.80
C SER A 415 -6.94 -14.86 19.97
N LEU A 416 -5.65 -14.58 20.20
CA LEU A 416 -4.89 -13.62 19.40
C LEU A 416 -4.72 -14.10 17.96
N MET A 417 -4.53 -15.39 17.74
CA MET A 417 -4.43 -15.96 16.40
C MET A 417 -5.77 -15.93 15.64
N ASP A 418 -6.89 -16.17 16.34
CA ASP A 418 -8.24 -15.96 15.78
C ASP A 418 -8.46 -14.50 15.41
N TYR A 419 -8.05 -13.58 16.30
CA TYR A 419 -8.16 -12.16 16.06
C TYR A 419 -7.30 -11.70 14.87
N ALA A 420 -6.05 -12.17 14.79
CA ALA A 420 -5.16 -11.88 13.67
C ALA A 420 -5.77 -12.31 12.32
N ALA A 421 -6.34 -13.51 12.24
CA ALA A 421 -7.01 -13.96 11.03
C ALA A 421 -8.27 -13.15 10.70
N SER A 422 -9.02 -12.69 11.72
CA SER A 422 -10.18 -11.84 11.50
C SER A 422 -9.80 -10.47 10.93
N LEU A 423 -8.70 -9.88 11.42
CA LEU A 423 -8.14 -8.63 10.90
C LEU A 423 -7.63 -8.83 9.47
N LEU A 424 -6.91 -9.93 9.22
CA LEU A 424 -6.39 -10.26 7.90
C LEU A 424 -7.50 -10.47 6.86
N ALA A 425 -8.65 -11.02 7.27
CA ALA A 425 -9.81 -11.18 6.38
C ALA A 425 -10.47 -9.85 5.99
N ALA A 426 -10.29 -8.80 6.79
CA ALA A 426 -10.79 -7.45 6.53
C ALA A 426 -9.75 -6.55 5.83
N ASP A 427 -8.51 -7.04 5.66
CA ASP A 427 -7.39 -6.28 5.12
C ASP A 427 -7.39 -6.27 3.58
N GLY A 428 -7.37 -5.05 3.00
CA GLY A 428 -7.24 -4.86 1.55
C GLY A 428 -5.86 -5.28 1.01
N ALA A 429 -4.85 -5.37 1.87
CA ALA A 429 -3.47 -5.76 1.53
C ALA A 429 -3.07 -7.14 2.12
N ARG A 430 -4.04 -8.06 2.24
CA ARG A 430 -3.86 -9.39 2.86
C ARG A 430 -2.56 -10.12 2.48
N GLU A 431 -2.22 -10.17 1.19
CA GLU A 431 -1.02 -10.90 0.73
C GLU A 431 0.27 -10.30 1.31
N GLN A 432 0.35 -8.97 1.37
CA GLN A 432 1.50 -8.28 1.97
C GLN A 432 1.62 -8.59 3.46
N THR A 433 0.50 -8.56 4.19
CA THR A 433 0.48 -8.87 5.62
C THR A 433 0.83 -10.35 5.88
N GLU A 434 0.38 -11.28 5.04
CA GLU A 434 0.77 -12.69 5.14
C GLU A 434 2.28 -12.88 4.92
N GLN A 435 2.88 -12.18 3.95
CA GLN A 435 4.33 -12.20 3.72
C GLN A 435 5.09 -11.65 4.92
N GLN A 436 4.62 -10.56 5.53
CA GLN A 436 5.22 -9.97 6.73
C GLN A 436 5.15 -10.92 7.94
N GLN A 437 4.05 -11.66 8.11
CA GLN A 437 3.93 -12.69 9.16
C GLN A 437 4.94 -13.82 8.97
N ILE A 438 5.23 -14.19 7.71
CA ILE A 438 6.26 -15.18 7.38
C ILE A 438 7.65 -14.62 7.66
N THR A 439 7.91 -13.33 7.37
CA THR A 439 9.16 -12.67 7.78
C THR A 439 9.37 -12.77 9.29
N LEU A 440 8.35 -12.51 10.10
CA LEU A 440 8.44 -12.71 11.56
C LEU A 440 8.71 -14.18 11.94
N ALA A 441 8.13 -15.14 11.22
CA ALA A 441 8.41 -16.55 11.45
C ALA A 441 9.89 -16.90 11.15
N HIS A 442 10.47 -16.30 10.11
CA HIS A 442 11.90 -16.43 9.80
C HIS A 442 12.79 -15.76 10.85
N ASP A 443 12.45 -14.56 11.30
CA ASP A 443 13.18 -13.86 12.36
C ASP A 443 13.22 -14.71 13.66
N MET A 444 12.08 -15.28 14.06
CA MET A 444 12.02 -16.21 15.20
C MET A 444 12.87 -17.46 14.98
N ALA A 445 12.89 -18.01 13.75
CA ALA A 445 13.70 -19.18 13.43
C ALA A 445 15.20 -18.89 13.50
N LEU A 446 15.65 -17.74 13.00
CA LEU A 446 17.04 -17.26 13.08
C LEU A 446 17.51 -17.10 14.53
N HIS A 447 16.60 -16.69 15.42
CA HIS A 447 16.87 -16.61 16.86
C HIS A 447 16.86 -17.98 17.58
N GLY A 448 16.50 -19.06 16.88
CA GLY A 448 16.40 -20.42 17.41
C GLY A 448 15.02 -20.81 17.95
N ASP A 449 14.02 -19.94 17.84
CA ASP A 449 12.66 -20.11 18.36
C ASP A 449 11.73 -20.78 17.33
N LEU A 450 12.18 -21.92 16.78
CA LEU A 450 11.48 -22.68 15.73
C LEU A 450 10.07 -23.15 16.12
N ASN A 451 9.80 -23.36 17.42
CA ASN A 451 8.45 -23.69 17.88
C ASN A 451 7.47 -22.51 17.76
N ALA A 452 7.95 -21.28 17.96
CA ALA A 452 7.16 -20.07 17.80
C ALA A 452 6.91 -19.79 16.32
N ALA A 453 7.93 -19.98 15.47
CA ALA A 453 7.79 -19.95 14.02
C ALA A 453 6.76 -20.98 13.51
N HIS A 454 6.86 -22.23 13.98
CA HIS A 454 5.88 -23.28 13.66
C HIS A 454 4.47 -22.90 14.11
N THR A 455 4.31 -22.25 15.26
CA THR A 455 3.02 -21.80 15.77
C THR A 455 2.38 -20.73 14.88
N MET A 456 3.18 -19.79 14.35
CA MET A 456 2.73 -18.81 13.35
C MET A 456 2.20 -19.53 12.11
N LEU A 457 3.05 -20.35 11.49
CA LEU A 457 2.75 -21.05 10.25
C LEU A 457 1.51 -21.96 10.39
N LEU A 458 1.48 -22.80 11.42
CA LEU A 458 0.35 -23.69 11.69
C LEU A 458 -0.92 -22.91 12.05
N GLY A 459 -0.81 -21.89 12.90
CA GLY A 459 -1.94 -21.09 13.34
C GLY A 459 -2.67 -20.42 12.19
N MET A 460 -1.93 -19.79 11.28
CA MET A 460 -2.50 -19.13 10.11
C MET A 460 -2.93 -20.12 9.02
N ALA A 461 -2.20 -21.24 8.83
CA ALA A 461 -2.61 -22.31 7.92
C ALA A 461 -3.97 -22.92 8.30
N LEU A 462 -4.20 -23.18 9.59
CA LEU A 462 -5.49 -23.69 10.09
C LEU A 462 -6.65 -22.70 9.88
N ARG A 463 -6.34 -21.42 9.66
CA ARG A 463 -7.31 -20.34 9.41
C ARG A 463 -7.42 -19.98 7.93
N GLY A 464 -6.91 -20.85 7.05
CA GLY A 464 -7.14 -20.77 5.61
C GLY A 464 -6.13 -19.89 4.86
N SER A 465 -4.98 -19.57 5.45
CA SER A 465 -3.90 -18.94 4.70
C SER A 465 -3.17 -19.97 3.84
N ALA A 466 -3.28 -19.82 2.52
CA ALA A 466 -2.61 -20.68 1.55
C ALA A 466 -1.09 -20.54 1.63
N LEU A 467 -0.60 -19.30 1.81
CA LEU A 467 0.82 -18.98 1.89
C LEU A 467 1.46 -19.64 3.11
N HIS A 468 0.88 -19.46 4.30
CA HIS A 468 1.37 -20.12 5.51
C HIS A 468 1.27 -21.65 5.43
N SER A 469 0.24 -22.18 4.77
CA SER A 469 0.11 -23.63 4.55
C SER A 469 1.25 -24.18 3.69
N TYR A 470 1.71 -23.42 2.70
CA TYR A 470 2.84 -23.84 1.85
C TYR A 470 4.19 -23.67 2.56
N GLU A 471 4.40 -22.58 3.30
CA GLU A 471 5.58 -22.42 4.16
C GLU A 471 5.67 -23.54 5.20
N LEU A 472 4.55 -23.92 5.82
CA LEU A 472 4.51 -25.05 6.75
C LEU A 472 4.87 -26.39 6.08
N TYR A 473 4.50 -26.57 4.80
CA TYR A 473 4.95 -27.74 4.03
C TYR A 473 6.47 -27.77 3.86
N LEU A 474 7.09 -26.63 3.55
CA LEU A 474 8.55 -26.51 3.43
C LEU A 474 9.24 -26.76 4.78
N PHE A 475 8.70 -26.16 5.84
CA PHE A 475 9.13 -26.37 7.23
C PHE A 475 9.19 -27.86 7.59
N TYR A 476 8.11 -28.60 7.39
CA TYR A 476 8.05 -30.01 7.77
C TYR A 476 8.98 -30.94 6.99
N ARG A 477 9.47 -30.52 5.82
CA ARG A 477 10.37 -31.30 4.96
C ARG A 477 11.84 -30.91 5.10
N ASN A 478 12.15 -29.99 6.01
CA ASN A 478 13.47 -29.36 6.06
C ASN A 478 13.90 -28.80 4.70
N ALA A 479 12.94 -28.19 3.98
CA ALA A 479 13.15 -27.47 2.73
C ALA A 479 12.91 -25.96 2.93
N TRP A 480 12.93 -25.54 4.19
CA TRP A 480 12.75 -24.15 4.60
C TRP A 480 14.10 -23.44 4.65
N HIS A 481 14.09 -22.13 4.88
CA HIS A 481 15.32 -21.32 4.87
C HIS A 481 16.29 -21.68 6.01
N GLU A 482 15.77 -22.23 7.11
CA GLU A 482 16.53 -22.65 8.29
C GLU A 482 16.46 -24.17 8.49
N ASP A 483 17.50 -24.74 9.10
CA ASP A 483 17.55 -26.15 9.46
C ASP A 483 16.50 -26.48 10.52
N VAL A 484 15.51 -27.29 10.15
CA VAL A 484 14.42 -27.74 11.02
C VAL A 484 14.84 -29.06 11.69
N PRO A 485 14.90 -29.13 13.04
CA PRO A 485 15.21 -30.37 13.76
C PRO A 485 14.26 -31.50 13.40
N GLU A 486 14.75 -32.74 13.38
CA GLU A 486 13.95 -33.93 13.05
C GLU A 486 12.68 -34.05 13.91
N ALA A 487 12.71 -33.58 15.16
CA ALA A 487 11.55 -33.58 16.06
C ALA A 487 10.38 -32.71 15.57
N LEU A 488 10.65 -31.71 14.74
CA LEU A 488 9.67 -30.81 14.16
C LEU A 488 9.34 -31.14 12.71
N GLN A 489 10.05 -32.08 12.09
CA GLN A 489 9.75 -32.56 10.74
C GLN A 489 8.58 -33.55 10.77
N SER A 490 7.78 -33.56 9.71
CA SER A 490 6.63 -34.48 9.62
C SER A 490 6.19 -34.70 8.18
N ALA A 491 6.41 -35.91 7.65
CA ALA A 491 5.92 -36.26 6.30
C ALA A 491 4.39 -36.16 6.20
N HIS A 492 3.68 -36.61 7.24
CA HIS A 492 2.22 -36.49 7.30
C HIS A 492 1.76 -35.03 7.45
N GLY A 493 2.42 -34.25 8.31
CA GLY A 493 2.17 -32.81 8.44
C GLY A 493 2.40 -32.07 7.13
N ALA A 494 3.49 -32.38 6.42
CA ALA A 494 3.82 -31.82 5.12
C ALA A 494 2.73 -32.13 4.09
N MET A 495 2.26 -33.39 4.02
CA MET A 495 1.16 -33.76 3.13
C MET A 495 -0.11 -32.95 3.44
N GLN A 496 -0.50 -32.84 4.70
CA GLN A 496 -1.68 -32.06 5.07
C GLN A 496 -1.54 -30.57 4.74
N ALA A 497 -0.36 -29.99 4.98
CA ALA A 497 -0.08 -28.59 4.72
C ALA A 497 -0.12 -28.28 3.20
N ALA A 498 0.53 -29.13 2.38
CA ALA A 498 0.46 -29.04 0.93
C ALA A 498 -0.98 -29.20 0.41
N GLY A 499 -1.75 -30.14 0.97
CA GLY A 499 -3.16 -30.32 0.62
C GLY A 499 -4.01 -29.08 0.87
N ARG A 500 -3.88 -28.43 2.04
CA ARG A 500 -4.60 -27.17 2.35
C ARG A 500 -4.22 -26.06 1.38
N ALA A 501 -2.93 -25.87 1.11
CA ALA A 501 -2.46 -24.85 0.17
C ALA A 501 -2.96 -25.13 -1.27
N ALA A 502 -2.97 -26.39 -1.70
CA ALA A 502 -3.48 -26.81 -3.00
C ALA A 502 -4.99 -26.57 -3.14
N GLU A 503 -5.78 -26.91 -2.11
CA GLU A 503 -7.23 -26.64 -2.04
C GLU A 503 -7.54 -25.15 -2.06
N ALA A 504 -6.66 -24.32 -1.50
CA ALA A 504 -6.76 -22.87 -1.55
C ALA A 504 -6.28 -22.24 -2.88
N GLY A 505 -5.86 -23.06 -3.85
CA GLY A 505 -5.53 -22.63 -5.21
C GLY A 505 -4.04 -22.35 -5.48
N MET A 506 -3.15 -22.62 -4.53
CA MET A 506 -1.71 -22.40 -4.73
C MET A 506 -1.11 -23.44 -5.68
N VAL A 507 -0.69 -23.01 -6.87
CA VAL A 507 -0.21 -23.89 -7.95
C VAL A 507 1.02 -24.72 -7.54
N PRO A 508 2.10 -24.16 -6.94
CA PRO A 508 3.22 -24.97 -6.46
C PRO A 508 2.81 -26.04 -5.43
N ALA A 509 1.79 -25.75 -4.61
CA ALA A 509 1.28 -26.69 -3.63
C ALA A 509 0.48 -27.84 -4.27
N MET A 510 -0.23 -27.60 -5.38
CA MET A 510 -0.92 -28.66 -6.12
C MET A 510 0.05 -29.73 -6.60
N PHE A 511 1.20 -29.30 -7.15
CA PHE A 511 2.27 -30.22 -7.56
C PHE A 511 2.89 -30.95 -6.37
N ALA A 512 3.20 -30.23 -5.28
CA ALA A 512 3.72 -30.83 -4.05
C ALA A 512 2.78 -31.89 -3.46
N TYR A 513 1.47 -31.60 -3.42
CA TYR A 513 0.47 -32.51 -2.89
C TYR A 513 0.27 -33.74 -3.81
N ALA A 514 0.32 -33.57 -5.13
CA ALA A 514 0.30 -34.67 -6.08
C ALA A 514 1.49 -35.63 -5.87
N ASN A 515 2.69 -35.09 -5.61
CA ASN A 515 3.86 -35.91 -5.28
C ASN A 515 3.71 -36.64 -3.94
N ALA A 516 3.18 -35.97 -2.92
CA ALA A 516 2.93 -36.62 -1.62
C ALA A 516 1.95 -37.81 -1.74
N LEU A 517 0.89 -37.66 -2.54
CA LEU A 517 -0.06 -38.73 -2.86
C LEU A 517 0.58 -39.86 -3.66
N ARG A 518 1.48 -39.54 -4.59
CA ARG A 518 2.26 -40.52 -5.38
C ARG A 518 3.19 -41.34 -4.49
N GLU A 519 3.87 -40.69 -3.55
CA GLU A 519 4.86 -41.31 -2.66
C GLU A 519 4.23 -42.11 -1.52
N GLY A 520 2.93 -41.93 -1.27
CA GLY A 520 2.26 -42.50 -0.10
C GLY A 520 2.69 -41.82 1.22
N SER A 521 3.00 -40.53 1.19
CA SER A 521 3.41 -39.76 2.37
C SER A 521 2.26 -39.61 3.38
N GLY A 522 1.95 -40.64 4.15
CA GLY A 522 0.79 -40.69 5.05
C GLY A 522 -0.16 -41.87 4.81
N GLY A 523 0.23 -42.86 3.98
CA GLY A 523 -0.56 -44.05 3.70
C GLY A 523 -0.07 -44.78 2.44
N GLU A 524 -0.98 -45.50 1.78
CA GLU A 524 -0.68 -46.10 0.48
C GLU A 524 -0.76 -45.04 -0.63
N PRO A 525 0.03 -45.15 -1.71
CA PRO A 525 -0.06 -44.26 -2.86
C PRO A 525 -1.48 -44.14 -3.43
N ASP A 526 -1.96 -42.90 -3.61
CA ASP A 526 -3.26 -42.62 -4.24
C ASP A 526 -3.07 -42.19 -5.69
N TYR A 527 -3.20 -43.15 -6.59
CA TYR A 527 -3.09 -42.92 -8.02
C TYR A 527 -4.10 -41.87 -8.52
N ALA A 528 -5.38 -42.02 -8.20
CA ALA A 528 -6.43 -41.17 -8.72
C ALA A 528 -6.37 -39.75 -8.13
N GLY A 529 -5.99 -39.62 -6.86
CA GLY A 529 -5.70 -38.34 -6.22
C GLY A 529 -4.54 -37.61 -6.88
N ALA A 530 -3.38 -38.26 -7.00
CA ALA A 530 -2.20 -37.67 -7.61
C ALA A 530 -2.46 -37.21 -9.05
N MET A 531 -3.11 -38.03 -9.88
CA MET A 531 -3.44 -37.68 -11.26
C MET A 531 -4.34 -36.44 -11.37
N ARG A 532 -5.33 -36.30 -10.46
CA ARG A 532 -6.21 -35.12 -10.42
C ARG A 532 -5.44 -33.85 -10.07
N TRP A 533 -4.59 -33.89 -9.04
CA TRP A 533 -3.80 -32.72 -8.64
C TRP A 533 -2.73 -32.34 -9.65
N TYR A 534 -2.08 -33.30 -10.32
CA TYR A 534 -1.21 -32.97 -11.45
C TYR A 534 -1.97 -32.27 -12.58
N GLN A 535 -3.18 -32.72 -12.91
CA GLN A 535 -4.00 -32.04 -13.93
C GLN A 535 -4.32 -30.59 -13.53
N GLN A 536 -4.65 -30.35 -12.26
CA GLN A 536 -4.91 -29.00 -11.75
C GLN A 536 -3.66 -28.13 -11.73
N ALA A 537 -2.50 -28.67 -11.32
CA ALA A 537 -1.22 -27.96 -11.38
C ALA A 537 -0.87 -27.52 -12.82
N ILE A 538 -1.05 -28.42 -13.80
CA ILE A 538 -0.85 -28.12 -15.24
C ILE A 538 -1.81 -27.02 -15.70
N ALA A 539 -3.07 -27.09 -15.29
CA ALA A 539 -4.07 -26.05 -15.62
C ALA A 539 -3.73 -24.69 -14.98
N GLY A 540 -3.09 -24.71 -13.80
CA GLY A 540 -2.56 -23.53 -13.11
C GLY A 540 -1.23 -23.00 -13.66
N GLY A 541 -0.65 -23.65 -14.68
CA GLY A 541 0.57 -23.20 -15.35
C GLY A 541 1.86 -23.91 -14.91
N ASP A 542 1.81 -24.85 -13.95
CA ASP A 542 2.96 -25.68 -13.61
C ASP A 542 3.13 -26.81 -14.64
N LEU A 543 3.96 -26.54 -15.65
CA LEU A 543 4.25 -27.51 -16.71
C LEU A 543 5.14 -28.66 -16.24
N HIS A 544 5.85 -28.55 -15.12
CA HIS A 544 6.65 -29.65 -14.58
C HIS A 544 5.77 -30.83 -14.19
N ALA A 545 4.55 -30.56 -13.70
CA ALA A 545 3.56 -31.57 -13.38
C ALA A 545 3.19 -32.49 -14.58
N ARG A 546 3.39 -32.05 -15.84
CA ARG A 546 3.14 -32.90 -17.04
C ARG A 546 4.00 -34.17 -17.02
N TYR A 547 5.29 -34.03 -16.71
CA TYR A 547 6.23 -35.14 -16.69
C TYR A 547 5.88 -36.15 -15.59
N TRP A 548 5.66 -35.65 -14.38
CA TRP A 548 5.32 -36.47 -13.23
C TRP A 548 3.98 -37.20 -13.37
N ARG A 549 2.99 -36.56 -14.00
CA ARG A 549 1.72 -37.21 -14.37
C ARG A 549 1.96 -38.39 -15.32
N ALA A 550 2.80 -38.20 -16.34
CA ALA A 550 3.03 -39.21 -17.35
C ALA A 550 3.83 -40.41 -16.82
N THR A 551 4.85 -40.17 -16.01
CA THR A 551 5.63 -41.24 -15.37
C THR A 551 4.80 -42.01 -14.36
N TRP A 552 3.98 -41.32 -13.56
CA TRP A 552 3.10 -42.00 -12.61
C TRP A 552 2.07 -42.90 -13.28
N ALA A 553 1.51 -42.47 -14.41
CA ALA A 553 0.66 -43.31 -15.23
C ALA A 553 1.37 -44.57 -15.74
N LEU A 554 2.63 -44.47 -16.18
CA LEU A 554 3.42 -45.64 -16.61
C LEU A 554 3.68 -46.64 -15.48
N GLU A 555 3.98 -46.14 -14.28
CA GLU A 555 4.39 -46.94 -13.13
C GLU A 555 3.22 -47.64 -12.45
N ALA A 556 2.13 -46.91 -12.17
CA ALA A 556 1.03 -47.36 -11.33
C ALA A 556 -0.34 -47.29 -12.01
N GLY A 557 -0.43 -46.70 -13.21
CA GLY A 557 -1.69 -46.48 -13.90
C GLY A 557 -2.27 -47.72 -14.59
N PRO A 558 -3.60 -47.69 -14.85
CA PRO A 558 -4.24 -48.69 -15.69
C PRO A 558 -3.69 -48.64 -17.13
N GLU A 559 -3.91 -49.72 -17.88
CA GLU A 559 -3.38 -49.86 -19.24
C GLU A 559 -3.76 -48.72 -20.20
N ALA A 560 -4.95 -48.14 -20.03
CA ALA A 560 -5.39 -46.99 -20.81
C ALA A 560 -4.53 -45.75 -20.57
N ASP A 561 -4.21 -45.45 -19.31
CA ASP A 561 -3.40 -44.29 -18.94
C ASP A 561 -1.94 -44.50 -19.34
N ARG A 562 -1.43 -45.75 -19.24
CA ARG A 562 -0.11 -46.10 -19.75
C ARG A 562 0.02 -45.83 -21.25
N ARG A 563 -0.99 -46.25 -22.04
CA ARG A 563 -1.05 -45.95 -23.47
C ARG A 563 -1.08 -44.46 -23.73
N GLN A 564 -1.91 -43.71 -22.98
CA GLN A 564 -1.98 -42.26 -23.15
C GLN A 564 -0.65 -41.56 -22.80
N ALA A 565 0.08 -42.05 -21.80
CA ALA A 565 1.41 -41.55 -21.47
C ALA A 565 2.41 -41.76 -22.61
N VAL A 566 2.39 -42.94 -23.24
CA VAL A 566 3.27 -43.29 -24.38
C VAL A 566 2.89 -42.55 -25.66
N ASP A 567 1.60 -42.55 -26.01
CA ASP A 567 1.12 -42.07 -27.30
C ASP A 567 1.00 -40.55 -27.37
N GLN A 568 0.75 -39.90 -26.23
CA GLN A 568 0.44 -38.47 -26.18
C GLN A 568 1.34 -37.68 -25.22
N TRP A 569 1.30 -37.98 -23.92
CA TRP A 569 1.85 -37.05 -22.92
C TRP A 569 3.37 -36.91 -22.97
N LEU A 570 4.13 -38.02 -23.02
CA LEU A 570 5.59 -37.95 -23.11
C LEU A 570 6.05 -37.35 -24.45
N PRO A 571 5.49 -37.74 -25.61
CA PRO A 571 5.78 -37.07 -26.88
C PRO A 571 5.50 -35.56 -26.87
N GLU A 572 4.40 -35.10 -26.26
CA GLU A 572 4.11 -33.67 -26.12
C GLU A 572 5.21 -32.93 -25.35
N ILE A 573 5.70 -33.51 -24.24
CA ILE A 573 6.80 -32.94 -23.44
C ILE A 573 8.11 -32.90 -24.25
N ILE A 574 8.41 -33.94 -25.03
CA ILE A 574 9.63 -34.02 -25.85
C ILE A 574 9.62 -32.95 -26.96
N ARG A 575 8.45 -32.68 -27.55
CA ARG A 575 8.27 -31.68 -28.62
C ARG A 575 8.30 -30.24 -28.11
N ASP A 576 7.97 -30.02 -26.84
CA ASP A 576 8.04 -28.71 -26.19
C ASP A 576 9.51 -28.33 -25.94
N GLU A 577 10.05 -27.39 -26.73
CA GLU A 577 11.47 -27.02 -26.65
C GLU A 577 11.87 -26.30 -25.37
N GLU A 578 10.92 -25.64 -24.72
CA GLU A 578 11.12 -24.88 -23.48
C GLU A 578 11.04 -25.78 -22.23
N SER A 579 10.55 -27.02 -22.39
CA SER A 579 10.46 -27.97 -21.29
C SER A 579 11.85 -28.36 -20.77
N ARG A 580 12.02 -28.22 -19.45
CA ARG A 580 13.26 -28.64 -18.76
C ARG A 580 13.37 -30.15 -18.61
N THR A 581 12.28 -30.90 -18.80
CA THR A 581 12.22 -32.36 -18.56
C THR A 581 12.20 -33.17 -19.86
N ARG A 582 12.68 -32.61 -20.98
CA ARG A 582 12.65 -33.27 -22.30
C ARG A 582 13.51 -34.53 -22.33
N ALA A 583 14.71 -34.46 -21.77
CA ALA A 583 15.65 -35.58 -21.74
C ALA A 583 15.08 -36.73 -20.90
N GLU A 584 14.52 -36.41 -19.75
CA GLU A 584 13.84 -37.31 -18.82
C GLU A 584 12.59 -37.93 -19.46
N ALA A 585 11.80 -37.14 -20.19
CA ALA A 585 10.64 -37.65 -20.92
C ALA A 585 11.04 -38.62 -22.04
N ALA A 586 12.09 -38.31 -22.80
CA ALA A 586 12.64 -39.21 -23.82
C ALA A 586 13.15 -40.51 -23.20
N TRP A 587 13.86 -40.43 -22.08
CA TRP A 587 14.30 -41.58 -21.30
C TRP A 587 13.13 -42.45 -20.82
N SER A 588 12.13 -41.87 -20.15
CA SER A 588 10.96 -42.59 -19.64
C SER A 588 10.16 -43.25 -20.77
N LEU A 589 10.01 -42.58 -21.92
CA LEU A 589 9.38 -43.16 -23.10
C LEU A 589 10.20 -44.33 -23.65
N GLY A 590 11.53 -44.21 -23.69
CA GLY A 590 12.42 -45.29 -24.12
C GLY A 590 12.31 -46.52 -23.22
N MET A 591 12.22 -46.31 -21.91
CA MET A 591 12.00 -47.37 -20.94
C MET A 591 10.63 -48.03 -21.08
N ALA A 592 9.58 -47.27 -21.42
CA ALA A 592 8.26 -47.82 -21.71
C ALA A 592 8.30 -48.78 -22.92
N TRP A 593 8.95 -48.39 -24.02
CA TRP A 593 9.13 -49.24 -25.20
C TRP A 593 10.03 -50.46 -24.94
N LEU A 594 11.04 -50.32 -24.09
CA LEU A 594 11.93 -51.43 -23.73
C LEU A 594 11.19 -52.50 -22.92
N ASN A 595 10.37 -52.07 -21.96
CA ASN A 595 9.69 -52.94 -21.00
C ASN A 595 8.28 -53.37 -21.44
N GLY A 596 7.70 -52.69 -22.43
CA GLY A 596 6.34 -52.92 -22.91
C GLY A 596 5.29 -52.35 -21.98
N LEU A 597 5.51 -51.14 -21.46
CA LEU A 597 4.58 -50.43 -20.59
C LEU A 597 3.67 -49.57 -21.47
N GLY A 598 2.37 -49.91 -21.55
CA GLY A 598 1.42 -49.18 -22.39
C GLY A 598 1.67 -49.30 -23.90
N CYS A 599 2.60 -50.15 -24.33
CA CYS A 599 2.93 -50.37 -25.74
C CYS A 599 3.57 -51.74 -25.95
N ASP A 600 3.64 -52.17 -27.21
CA ASP A 600 4.36 -53.39 -27.58
C ASP A 600 5.87 -53.18 -27.51
N ARG A 601 6.58 -54.13 -26.88
CA ARG A 601 8.04 -54.06 -26.72
C ARG A 601 8.74 -53.82 -28.05
N ASN A 602 9.53 -52.76 -28.13
CA ASN A 602 10.35 -52.44 -29.30
C ASN A 602 11.70 -51.86 -28.89
N ARG A 603 12.76 -52.67 -28.99
CA ARG A 603 14.12 -52.25 -28.60
C ARG A 603 14.70 -51.16 -29.50
N TYR A 604 14.28 -51.11 -30.77
CA TYR A 604 14.74 -50.10 -31.71
C TYR A 604 14.17 -48.72 -31.37
N MET A 605 12.88 -48.64 -30.99
CA MET A 605 12.30 -47.38 -30.48
C MET A 605 12.97 -46.94 -29.18
N ALA A 606 13.18 -47.87 -28.24
CA ALA A 606 13.91 -47.58 -27.01
C ALA A 606 15.32 -47.02 -27.29
N GLN A 607 16.08 -47.64 -28.21
CA GLN A 607 17.39 -47.16 -28.64
C GLN A 607 17.33 -45.71 -29.14
N ARG A 608 16.41 -45.40 -30.07
CA ARG A 608 16.28 -44.05 -30.65
C ARG A 608 15.94 -42.99 -29.60
N LEU A 609 15.12 -43.35 -28.61
CA LEU A 609 14.74 -42.47 -27.51
C LEU A 609 15.88 -42.24 -26.52
N PHE A 610 16.72 -43.25 -26.26
CA PHE A 610 17.94 -43.07 -25.46
C PHE A 610 18.98 -42.19 -26.18
N GLU A 611 19.15 -42.37 -27.50
CA GLU A 611 19.99 -41.48 -28.31
C GLU A 611 19.49 -40.02 -28.26
N LEU A 612 18.16 -39.82 -28.30
CA LEU A 612 17.56 -38.50 -28.13
C LEU A 612 17.79 -37.92 -26.73
N ALA A 613 17.58 -38.71 -25.67
CA ALA A 613 17.83 -38.30 -24.30
C ALA A 613 19.29 -37.82 -24.12
N LEU A 614 20.25 -38.53 -24.71
CA LEU A 614 21.67 -38.16 -24.69
C LEU A 614 21.98 -36.93 -25.56
N SER A 615 21.26 -36.72 -26.66
CA SER A 615 21.43 -35.49 -27.45
C SER A 615 20.91 -34.25 -26.72
N LEU A 616 19.89 -34.42 -25.88
CA LEU A 616 19.30 -33.35 -25.06
C LEU A 616 20.12 -33.12 -23.78
N ASN A 617 20.62 -34.19 -23.16
CA ASN A 617 21.49 -34.15 -21.99
C ASN A 617 22.63 -35.19 -22.12
N PRO A 618 23.82 -34.78 -22.59
CA PRO A 618 24.95 -35.69 -22.77
C PRO A 618 25.45 -36.35 -21.47
N ALA A 619 25.14 -35.76 -20.31
CA ALA A 619 25.53 -36.25 -18.98
C ALA A 619 24.54 -37.29 -18.41
N PHE A 620 23.52 -37.72 -19.17
CA PHE A 620 22.53 -38.69 -18.71
C PHE A 620 23.09 -40.12 -18.73
N ASP A 621 23.83 -40.49 -17.68
CA ASP A 621 24.59 -41.74 -17.61
C ASP A 621 23.70 -43.01 -17.68
N GLU A 622 22.47 -42.96 -17.15
CA GLU A 622 21.50 -44.05 -17.23
C GLU A 622 21.14 -44.37 -18.68
N ALA A 623 20.91 -43.33 -19.50
CA ALA A 623 20.61 -43.49 -20.92
C ALA A 623 21.81 -44.06 -21.69
N ARG A 624 23.03 -43.64 -21.35
CA ARG A 624 24.27 -44.16 -21.95
C ARG A 624 24.45 -45.64 -21.65
N SER A 625 24.33 -46.02 -20.38
CA SER A 625 24.47 -47.41 -19.92
C SER A 625 23.43 -48.33 -20.57
N ALA A 626 22.17 -47.90 -20.65
CA ALA A 626 21.10 -48.67 -21.30
C ALA A 626 21.35 -48.84 -22.81
N LEU A 627 21.85 -47.80 -23.49
CA LEU A 627 22.18 -47.82 -24.91
C LEU A 627 23.33 -48.79 -25.23
N GLU A 628 24.38 -48.80 -24.40
CA GLU A 628 25.49 -49.76 -24.49
C GLU A 628 24.97 -51.19 -24.29
N GLY A 629 24.12 -51.42 -23.28
CA GLY A 629 23.50 -52.72 -23.01
C GLY A 629 22.72 -53.29 -24.20
N LEU A 630 22.07 -52.45 -25.00
CA LEU A 630 21.30 -52.86 -26.19
C LEU A 630 22.18 -53.29 -27.38
N SER A 631 23.38 -52.74 -27.50
CA SER A 631 24.23 -52.84 -28.71
C SER A 631 25.48 -53.71 -28.53
N THR A 632 25.89 -53.99 -27.29
CA THR A 632 27.12 -54.73 -26.95
C THR A 632 27.16 -56.18 -27.43
N THR A 633 26.03 -56.88 -27.49
CA THR A 633 25.99 -58.30 -27.90
C THR A 633 25.49 -58.47 -29.33
N LEU A 634 26.00 -59.50 -30.05
CA LEU A 634 25.48 -59.87 -31.38
C LEU A 634 23.96 -60.14 -31.33
N ARG A 635 23.50 -60.79 -30.26
CA ARG A 635 22.07 -61.06 -30.01
C ARG A 635 21.27 -59.76 -29.86
N GLY A 636 21.79 -58.76 -29.14
CA GLY A 636 21.18 -57.43 -29.01
C GLY A 636 21.05 -56.72 -30.35
N ARG A 637 22.13 -56.68 -31.15
CA ARG A 637 22.12 -56.10 -32.51
C ARG A 637 21.14 -56.80 -33.45
N MET A 638 21.04 -58.13 -33.39
CA MET A 638 20.05 -58.87 -34.17
C MET A 638 18.62 -58.59 -33.72
N ALA A 639 18.37 -58.46 -32.42
CA ALA A 639 17.05 -58.11 -31.89
C ALA A 639 16.62 -56.70 -32.30
N LEU A 640 17.54 -55.72 -32.28
CA LEU A 640 17.31 -54.37 -32.79
C LEU A 640 16.93 -54.37 -34.27
N TRP A 641 17.67 -55.13 -35.09
CA TRP A 641 17.37 -55.26 -36.52
C TRP A 641 16.00 -55.91 -36.78
N GLN A 642 15.62 -56.92 -36.00
CA GLN A 642 14.31 -57.55 -36.10
C GLN A 642 13.17 -56.61 -35.67
N ASP A 643 13.33 -55.91 -34.55
CA ASP A 643 12.31 -54.98 -34.03
C ASP A 643 12.16 -53.74 -34.93
N LYS A 644 13.24 -53.28 -35.59
CA LYS A 644 13.19 -52.24 -36.63
C LYS A 644 12.29 -52.63 -37.81
N ARG A 645 12.34 -53.89 -38.27
CA ARG A 645 11.54 -54.37 -39.42
C ARG A 645 10.04 -54.54 -39.11
N LYS A 646 9.66 -54.57 -37.83
CA LYS A 646 8.26 -54.69 -37.40
C LYS A 646 7.53 -53.35 -37.44
N LEU A 647 8.26 -52.23 -37.52
CA LEU A 647 7.68 -50.91 -37.68
C LEU A 647 7.39 -50.71 -39.18
N SER A 648 6.14 -50.48 -39.55
CA SER A 648 5.80 -50.08 -40.92
C SER A 648 6.39 -48.69 -41.21
N ASP A 649 6.88 -48.45 -42.44
CA ASP A 649 7.66 -47.25 -42.84
C ASP A 649 6.92 -45.90 -42.62
N SER A 650 5.65 -45.89 -42.21
CA SER A 650 4.84 -44.68 -42.00
C SER A 650 4.46 -44.37 -40.54
N GLN A 651 4.52 -45.31 -39.59
CA GLN A 651 3.90 -45.12 -38.27
C GLN A 651 4.83 -44.67 -37.14
N ALA A 652 6.16 -44.81 -37.29
CA ALA A 652 7.09 -44.67 -36.16
C ALA A 652 7.73 -43.27 -35.99
N LEU A 653 7.82 -42.48 -37.06
CA LEU A 653 8.54 -41.19 -37.06
C LEU A 653 7.63 -39.97 -36.85
N GLU A 654 6.34 -40.07 -37.20
CA GLU A 654 5.38 -38.97 -37.02
C GLU A 654 4.88 -38.84 -35.58
N SER A 655 4.80 -39.93 -34.80
CA SER A 655 4.24 -39.90 -33.44
C SER A 655 5.14 -39.25 -32.39
N VAL A 656 6.47 -39.26 -32.57
CA VAL A 656 7.43 -38.68 -31.60
C VAL A 656 8.02 -37.34 -32.07
N GLY A 657 7.63 -36.84 -33.25
CA GLY A 657 8.14 -35.56 -33.78
C GLY A 657 9.63 -35.55 -34.14
N LEU A 658 10.27 -36.73 -34.22
CA LEU A 658 11.68 -36.88 -34.56
C LEU A 658 11.89 -36.83 -36.08
N ARG A 659 11.59 -35.69 -36.71
CA ARG A 659 12.22 -35.36 -38.00
C ARG A 659 13.62 -34.83 -37.71
N GLY A 660 14.59 -35.72 -37.75
CA GLY A 660 15.98 -35.36 -38.02
C GLY A 660 16.32 -35.83 -39.42
N GLU A 661 16.61 -34.90 -40.32
CA GLU A 661 17.38 -35.16 -41.53
C GLU A 661 18.63 -35.96 -41.12
N ALA A 662 18.76 -37.18 -41.65
CA ALA A 662 20.06 -37.82 -41.68
C ALA A 662 20.90 -37.10 -42.75
N PRO A 663 22.20 -36.86 -42.54
CA PRO A 663 23.09 -36.60 -43.67
C PRO A 663 23.12 -37.78 -44.65
#